data_AF-A0A6I4TYU0-F1
#
_entry.id   AF-A0A6I4TYU0-F1
#
_cell.length_a   1.000
_cell.length_b   1.000
_cell.length_c   1.000
_cell.angle_alpha   90.00
_cell.angle_beta   90.00
_cell.angle_gamma   90.00
#
_symmetry.space_group_name_H-M   'P 1'
#
loop_
_entity.id
_entity.type
_entity.pdbx_description
1 polymer ?
#
loop_
_entity_poly.entity_id
_entity_poly.type
_entity_poly.pdbx_seq_one_letter_code
_entity_poly.pdbx_strand_id
1 'polypeptide(L)'
;MTAHAIILAIQLSYLLTVVLALALAGWVAARKGDRGPAVRATVSALVLTACWAVADCLRGSLDTVTITLLSLNYLAWLWVVYRLFGTNAREGSAGPVRMVVLALAFVELLQIALALASVSFDGGAITDGLLLRFTFSFRLLFCVGALVLVHNLYVGANVQAREALRWPAASLALLWLYDLNLSTIAYLGESTPRLLVAMRTTVVLVSVTLLALGAARRGANLRFRPSRSFAFQSFSLLVIGGYLLVMDLIAQSMAHAWTDWAEVVQAGVLVVACVVAIIGLSSRRLRSALRVTLIKNLFQHRYDYRAEWLRFTDTIGRAGASAPPLRERIIQAVADITDSPSGLLLTPREDGLLTLDTRWQWDTIDVPPDAIGLDAQRFFEDNNFILDLDEIRTGRNSAVPPTAQPDWLMLHEDAWALVPLLHYGRLVGVIVLSRPPAARLLDWEDFDLLRVVGRQLASYLAEQASQDALSEAQRFDEFNRRIAFVMHDIKNLASQLSLLATNAEKHAEKPEFREDMLITLRNSADKLQALLARLGRYGAHGGEHSVPAALRDVLQGIARRYRGQANVVVPDRPACLVMADVEALDQALVHLVQNALEASPEGSPILLDHRIEDNLAVIEVIDSGDGMSSEFVRTRLFKPFHSSKPGGFGIGAFEARELVRAMGGRVDVESRKGMGTRFILRIPLAANHLLESPRTIRQNSAEVA
;
A
#
# COMPACT_ATOMS: atom_id res chain seq x y z
N MET A 1 -5.67 -72.64 8.62
CA MET A 1 -4.96 -71.90 7.53
C MET A 1 -4.62 -70.44 7.85
N THR A 2 -5.25 -69.81 8.85
CA THR A 2 -5.13 -68.34 9.08
C THR A 2 -3.86 -67.92 9.84
N ALA A 3 -3.41 -68.65 10.86
CA ALA A 3 -2.25 -68.25 11.68
C ALA A 3 -0.90 -68.32 10.92
N HIS A 4 -0.68 -69.38 10.12
CA HIS A 4 0.54 -69.50 9.31
C HIS A 4 0.64 -68.42 8.22
N ALA A 5 -0.49 -68.03 7.62
CA ALA A 5 -0.52 -66.97 6.62
C ALA A 5 -0.14 -65.60 7.23
N ILE A 6 -0.60 -65.32 8.45
CA ILE A 6 -0.27 -64.08 9.18
C ILE A 6 1.21 -64.03 9.54
N ILE A 7 1.77 -65.12 10.07
CA ILE A 7 3.21 -65.20 10.41
C ILE A 7 4.07 -65.03 9.15
N LEU A 8 3.71 -65.70 8.05
CA LEU A 8 4.42 -65.57 6.77
C LEU A 8 4.35 -64.14 6.22
N ALA A 9 3.17 -63.48 6.31
CA ALA A 9 3.01 -62.09 5.89
C ALA A 9 3.86 -61.13 6.72
N ILE A 10 3.93 -61.34 8.03
CA ILE A 10 4.78 -60.56 8.95
C ILE A 10 6.26 -60.74 8.57
N GLN A 11 6.74 -61.99 8.42
CA GLN A 11 8.12 -62.27 8.02
C GLN A 11 8.49 -61.67 6.65
N LEU A 12 7.56 -61.73 5.69
CA LEU A 12 7.73 -61.10 4.38
C LEU A 12 7.84 -59.57 4.50
N SER A 13 7.08 -58.95 5.41
CA SER A 13 7.15 -57.51 5.66
C SER A 13 8.51 -57.07 6.21
N TYR A 14 9.15 -57.87 7.06
CA TYR A 14 10.51 -57.61 7.56
C TYR A 14 11.52 -57.60 6.42
N LEU A 15 11.53 -58.67 5.60
CA LEU A 15 12.44 -58.79 4.46
C LEU A 15 12.26 -57.62 3.47
N LEU A 16 11.02 -57.32 3.12
CA LEU A 16 10.70 -56.25 2.16
C LEU A 16 11.10 -54.87 2.70
N THR A 17 10.92 -54.63 4.01
CA THR A 17 11.35 -53.38 4.66
C THR A 17 12.86 -53.21 4.59
N VAL A 18 13.63 -54.27 4.89
CA VAL A 18 15.11 -54.23 4.85
C VAL A 18 15.59 -53.96 3.43
N VAL A 19 15.08 -54.71 2.44
CA VAL A 19 15.46 -54.55 1.03
C VAL A 19 15.13 -53.14 0.54
N LEU A 20 13.92 -52.64 0.80
CA LEU A 20 13.48 -51.34 0.33
C LEU A 20 14.24 -50.19 1.01
N ALA A 21 14.50 -50.28 2.32
CA ALA A 21 15.23 -49.26 3.05
C ALA A 21 16.69 -49.15 2.56
N LEU A 22 17.37 -50.28 2.35
CA LEU A 22 18.74 -50.30 1.82
C LEU A 22 18.80 -49.85 0.34
N ALA A 23 17.85 -50.28 -0.49
CA ALA A 23 17.75 -49.84 -1.88
C ALA A 23 17.53 -48.32 -1.97
N LEU A 24 16.63 -47.77 -1.15
CA LEU A 24 16.38 -46.33 -1.10
C LEU A 24 17.60 -45.57 -0.56
N ALA A 25 18.28 -46.09 0.47
CA ALA A 25 19.50 -45.50 1.00
C ALA A 25 20.60 -45.42 -0.07
N GLY A 26 20.82 -46.50 -0.82
CA GLY A 26 21.76 -46.53 -1.94
C GLY A 26 21.38 -45.56 -3.06
N TRP A 27 20.10 -45.49 -3.42
CA TRP A 27 19.60 -44.59 -4.45
C TRP A 27 19.74 -43.11 -4.07
N VAL A 28 19.43 -42.77 -2.82
CA VAL A 28 19.60 -41.42 -2.27
C VAL A 28 21.08 -41.04 -2.18
N ALA A 29 21.97 -41.97 -1.81
CA ALA A 29 23.42 -41.74 -1.74
C ALA A 29 24.09 -41.58 -3.12
N ALA A 30 23.60 -42.30 -4.14
CA ALA A 30 24.17 -42.29 -5.49
C ALA A 30 23.84 -41.03 -6.31
N ARG A 31 22.85 -40.21 -5.89
CA ARG A 31 22.47 -38.98 -6.59
C ARG A 31 23.55 -37.90 -6.47
N LYS A 32 24.27 -37.65 -7.57
CA LYS A 32 25.43 -36.73 -7.66
C LYS A 32 25.12 -35.24 -7.40
N GLY A 33 23.87 -34.80 -7.34
CA GLY A 33 23.48 -33.37 -7.25
C GLY A 33 23.12 -32.84 -5.85
N ASP A 34 22.92 -33.70 -4.84
CA ASP A 34 22.25 -33.31 -3.58
C ASP A 34 23.05 -33.75 -2.32
N ARG A 35 24.38 -33.54 -2.29
CA ARG A 35 25.25 -33.94 -1.17
C ARG A 35 25.12 -33.03 0.08
N GLY A 36 23.92 -32.58 0.39
CA GLY A 36 23.63 -31.79 1.58
C GLY A 36 23.71 -32.62 2.88
N PRO A 37 23.87 -31.97 4.04
CA PRO A 37 23.86 -32.65 5.35
C PRO A 37 22.53 -33.40 5.64
N ALA A 38 21.41 -33.00 5.03
CA ALA A 38 20.13 -33.70 5.15
C ALA A 38 20.11 -35.07 4.44
N VAL A 39 20.87 -35.23 3.35
CA VAL A 39 20.96 -36.50 2.61
C VAL A 39 21.74 -37.54 3.42
N ARG A 40 22.86 -37.14 4.04
CA ARG A 40 23.59 -38.02 4.96
C ARG A 40 22.72 -38.49 6.12
N ALA A 41 21.95 -37.57 6.72
CA ALA A 41 21.00 -37.92 7.78
C ALA A 41 19.94 -38.94 7.32
N THR A 42 19.39 -38.75 6.12
CA THR A 42 18.35 -39.65 5.58
C THR A 42 18.92 -41.05 5.31
N VAL A 43 20.14 -41.14 4.75
CA VAL A 43 20.83 -42.42 4.53
C VAL A 43 21.09 -43.14 5.86
N SER A 44 21.61 -42.43 6.87
CA SER A 44 21.83 -43.02 8.20
C SER A 44 20.54 -43.54 8.84
N ALA A 45 19.44 -42.79 8.74
CA ALA A 45 18.14 -43.21 9.28
C ALA A 45 17.59 -44.46 8.55
N LEU A 46 17.74 -44.55 7.23
CA LEU A 46 17.31 -45.72 6.45
C LEU A 46 18.15 -46.97 6.78
N VAL A 47 19.46 -46.84 6.96
CA VAL A 47 20.32 -47.95 7.39
C VAL A 47 19.96 -48.42 8.79
N LEU A 48 19.74 -47.49 9.74
CA LEU A 48 19.30 -47.85 11.09
C LEU A 48 17.91 -48.49 11.11
N THR A 49 17.01 -48.06 10.23
CA THR A 49 15.70 -48.71 10.03
C THR A 49 15.85 -50.16 9.57
N ALA A 50 16.79 -50.44 8.65
CA ALA A 50 17.10 -51.80 8.22
C ALA A 50 17.72 -52.66 9.34
N CYS A 51 18.70 -52.11 10.07
CA CYS A 51 19.32 -52.81 11.21
C CYS A 51 18.30 -53.14 12.31
N TRP A 52 17.41 -52.21 12.62
CA TRP A 52 16.34 -52.43 13.58
C TRP A 52 15.38 -53.53 13.10
N ALA A 53 14.93 -53.50 11.84
CA ALA A 53 14.04 -54.52 11.30
C ALA A 53 14.65 -55.94 11.34
N VAL A 54 15.96 -56.06 11.09
CA VAL A 54 16.68 -57.34 11.23
C VAL A 54 16.72 -57.80 12.69
N ALA A 55 17.06 -56.89 13.63
CA ALA A 55 17.10 -57.22 15.05
C ALA A 55 15.73 -57.64 15.59
N ASP A 56 14.67 -56.93 15.23
CA ASP A 56 13.29 -57.22 15.63
C ASP A 56 12.82 -58.57 15.10
N CYS A 57 13.19 -58.94 13.86
CA CYS A 57 12.88 -60.24 13.29
C CYS A 57 13.63 -61.40 13.96
N LEU A 58 14.90 -61.21 14.35
CA LEU A 58 15.77 -62.28 14.86
C LEU A 58 15.68 -62.46 16.38
N ARG A 59 15.54 -61.36 17.12
CA ARG A 59 15.62 -61.32 18.59
C ARG A 59 14.27 -61.01 19.24
N GLY A 60 13.31 -60.53 18.47
CA GLY A 60 12.00 -60.09 18.95
C GLY A 60 12.00 -58.63 19.42
N SER A 61 10.79 -58.11 19.62
CA SER A 61 10.51 -56.69 19.87
C SER A 61 10.79 -56.20 21.29
N LEU A 62 10.91 -57.14 22.23
CA LEU A 62 11.18 -56.85 23.65
C LEU A 62 12.66 -57.01 24.01
N ASP A 63 13.49 -57.49 23.09
CA ASP A 63 14.93 -57.62 23.33
C ASP A 63 15.60 -56.24 23.45
N THR A 64 16.52 -56.11 24.41
CA THR A 64 17.20 -54.84 24.72
C THR A 64 17.96 -54.28 23.52
N VAL A 65 18.55 -55.13 22.68
CA VAL A 65 19.26 -54.70 21.48
C VAL A 65 18.27 -54.12 20.48
N THR A 66 17.12 -54.77 20.28
CA THR A 66 16.05 -54.29 19.41
C THR A 66 15.50 -52.94 19.89
N ILE A 67 15.23 -52.79 21.18
CA ILE A 67 14.74 -51.53 21.77
C ILE A 67 15.77 -50.40 21.61
N THR A 68 17.06 -50.71 21.83
CA THR A 68 18.15 -49.73 21.67
C THR A 68 18.29 -49.29 20.22
N LEU A 69 18.24 -50.22 19.26
CA LEU A 69 18.27 -49.92 17.83
C LEU A 69 17.04 -49.11 17.39
N LEU A 70 15.87 -49.36 17.98
CA LEU A 70 14.67 -48.56 17.72
C LEU A 70 14.85 -47.10 18.16
N SER A 71 15.36 -46.87 19.37
CA SER A 71 15.61 -45.51 19.87
C SER A 71 16.71 -44.79 19.08
N LEU A 72 17.76 -45.51 18.66
CA LEU A 72 18.77 -44.96 17.74
C LEU A 72 18.18 -44.59 16.37
N ASN A 73 17.25 -45.39 15.85
CA ASN A 73 16.54 -45.08 14.62
C ASN A 73 15.69 -43.81 14.76
N TYR A 74 15.03 -43.61 15.89
CA TYR A 74 14.25 -42.39 16.16
C TYR A 74 15.12 -41.14 16.29
N LEU A 75 16.29 -41.25 16.94
CA LEU A 75 17.28 -40.17 16.96
C LEU A 75 17.75 -39.82 15.55
N ALA A 76 17.93 -40.81 14.68
CA ALA A 76 18.31 -40.58 13.28
C ALA A 76 17.20 -39.87 12.50
N TRP A 77 15.94 -40.26 12.66
CA TRP A 77 14.80 -39.56 12.03
C TRP A 77 14.58 -38.16 12.59
N LEU A 78 14.79 -37.95 13.89
CA LEU A 78 14.78 -36.62 14.51
C LEU A 78 15.90 -35.74 13.92
N TRP A 79 17.09 -36.32 13.69
CA TRP A 79 18.20 -35.62 13.04
C TRP A 79 17.88 -35.23 11.59
N VAL A 80 17.16 -36.09 10.85
CA VAL A 80 16.62 -35.75 9.52
C VAL A 80 15.71 -34.53 9.59
N VAL A 81 14.72 -34.53 10.50
CA VAL A 81 13.80 -33.39 10.68
C VAL A 81 14.56 -32.12 11.01
N TYR A 82 15.50 -32.15 11.96
CA TYR A 82 16.34 -31.01 12.31
C TYR A 82 17.13 -30.46 11.11
N ARG A 83 17.70 -31.34 10.29
CA ARG A 83 18.44 -30.93 9.09
C ARG A 83 17.52 -30.34 8.01
N LEU A 84 16.28 -30.79 7.90
CA LEU A 84 15.29 -30.20 6.99
C LEU A 84 14.89 -28.77 7.43
N PHE A 85 14.93 -28.45 8.73
CA PHE A 85 14.82 -27.07 9.22
C PHE A 85 16.10 -26.26 9.00
N GLY A 86 17.27 -26.87 9.23
CA GLY A 86 18.57 -26.19 9.28
C GLY A 86 19.23 -25.87 7.93
N THR A 87 18.71 -26.36 6.80
CA THR A 87 19.37 -26.14 5.50
C THR A 87 19.40 -24.68 5.01
N ASN A 88 18.67 -23.72 5.61
CA ASN A 88 18.68 -22.31 5.19
C ASN A 88 18.30 -21.28 6.29
N ALA A 89 18.37 -21.62 7.57
CA ALA A 89 18.09 -20.67 8.65
C ALA A 89 19.34 -19.82 8.96
N ARG A 90 19.30 -18.51 8.66
CA ARG A 90 20.23 -17.55 9.28
C ARG A 90 20.05 -17.63 10.80
N GLU A 91 21.16 -17.55 11.52
CA GLU A 91 21.39 -17.98 12.93
C GLU A 91 20.40 -17.47 14.00
N GLY A 92 19.47 -16.55 13.69
CA GLY A 92 18.48 -16.02 14.64
C GLY A 92 17.12 -16.72 14.70
N SER A 93 16.65 -17.44 13.67
CA SER A 93 15.26 -17.97 13.64
C SER A 93 15.08 -19.43 14.09
N ALA A 94 16.18 -20.15 14.37
CA ALA A 94 16.17 -21.59 14.68
C ALA A 94 16.15 -21.93 16.18
N GLY A 95 16.14 -20.92 17.07
CA GLY A 95 16.25 -21.09 18.52
C GLY A 95 15.22 -22.04 19.13
N PRO A 96 13.90 -21.82 18.93
CA PRO A 96 12.85 -22.66 19.52
C PRO A 96 12.87 -24.10 19.01
N VAL A 97 13.09 -24.32 17.70
CA VAL A 97 13.15 -25.66 17.09
C VAL A 97 14.32 -26.46 17.64
N ARG A 98 15.49 -25.82 17.84
CA ARG A 98 16.66 -26.46 18.42
C ARG A 98 16.40 -26.94 19.85
N MET A 99 15.70 -26.15 20.66
CA MET A 99 15.36 -26.54 22.04
C MET A 99 14.43 -27.75 22.08
N VAL A 100 13.41 -27.80 21.22
CA VAL A 100 12.50 -28.95 21.16
C VAL A 100 13.21 -30.20 20.65
N VAL A 101 14.07 -30.09 19.63
CA VAL A 101 14.89 -31.22 19.15
C VAL A 101 15.81 -31.74 20.26
N LEU A 102 16.47 -30.86 21.03
CA LEU A 102 17.32 -31.26 22.16
C LEU A 102 16.50 -31.95 23.26
N ALA A 103 15.31 -31.44 23.58
CA ALA A 103 14.42 -32.05 24.56
C ALA A 103 13.98 -33.46 24.11
N LEU A 104 13.59 -33.64 22.85
CA LEU A 104 13.19 -34.95 22.32
C LEU A 104 14.36 -35.93 22.24
N ALA A 105 15.55 -35.44 21.88
CA ALA A 105 16.76 -36.26 21.91
C ALA A 105 17.09 -36.73 23.34
N PHE A 106 16.92 -35.85 24.33
CA PHE A 106 17.08 -36.22 25.74
C PHE A 106 16.07 -37.29 26.18
N VAL A 107 14.79 -37.16 25.78
CA VAL A 107 13.76 -38.17 26.07
C VAL A 107 14.10 -39.53 25.46
N GLU A 108 14.66 -39.60 24.24
CA GLU A 108 15.11 -40.87 23.65
C GLU A 108 16.38 -41.43 24.30
N LEU A 109 17.30 -40.58 24.76
CA LEU A 109 18.47 -41.03 25.52
C LEU A 109 18.06 -41.65 26.86
N LEU A 110 17.05 -41.09 27.53
CA LEU A 110 16.48 -41.69 28.74
C LEU A 110 15.90 -43.08 28.47
N GLN A 111 15.31 -43.31 27.30
CA GLN A 111 14.78 -44.64 26.93
C GLN A 111 15.89 -45.66 26.69
N ILE A 112 17.03 -45.25 26.10
CA ILE A 112 18.21 -46.13 26.00
C ILE A 112 18.75 -46.47 27.39
N ALA A 113 18.84 -45.47 28.27
CA ALA A 113 19.26 -45.70 29.65
C ALA A 113 18.31 -46.66 30.39
N LEU A 114 17.00 -46.52 30.19
CA LEU A 114 15.97 -47.40 30.76
C LEU A 114 16.09 -48.83 30.23
N ALA A 115 16.31 -48.99 28.92
CA ALA A 115 16.51 -50.30 28.30
C ALA A 115 17.77 -51.00 28.84
N LEU A 116 18.88 -50.28 29.02
CA LEU A 116 20.10 -50.83 29.61
C LEU A 116 19.91 -51.17 31.11
N ALA A 117 19.23 -50.29 31.85
CA ALA A 117 18.92 -50.53 33.27
C ALA A 117 18.06 -51.78 33.47
N SER A 118 17.14 -52.07 32.56
CA SER A 118 16.30 -53.29 32.60
C SER A 118 17.10 -54.59 32.51
N VAL A 119 18.31 -54.56 31.96
CA VAL A 119 19.22 -55.74 31.92
C VAL A 119 20.08 -55.83 33.17
N SER A 120 20.41 -54.68 33.78
CA SER A 120 21.29 -54.62 34.95
C SER A 120 20.58 -54.82 36.29
N PHE A 121 19.25 -54.63 36.33
CA PHE A 121 18.44 -54.75 37.54
C PHE A 121 17.40 -55.85 37.39
N ASP A 122 17.50 -56.89 38.20
CA ASP A 122 16.48 -57.94 38.36
C ASP A 122 15.53 -57.55 39.51
N GLY A 123 14.63 -56.59 39.25
CA GLY A 123 13.84 -55.93 40.30
C GLY A 123 12.46 -56.56 40.57
N GLY A 124 12.14 -57.67 39.91
CA GLY A 124 10.86 -58.38 40.02
C GLY A 124 9.68 -57.66 39.33
N ALA A 125 8.49 -58.26 39.44
CA ALA A 125 7.31 -57.85 38.65
C ALA A 125 6.88 -56.37 38.84
N ILE A 126 7.15 -55.79 40.01
CA ILE A 126 6.81 -54.39 40.30
C ILE A 126 7.73 -53.43 39.55
N THR A 127 9.04 -53.70 39.51
CA THR A 127 9.97 -52.86 38.75
C THR A 127 9.73 -53.00 37.26
N ASP A 128 9.40 -54.20 36.77
CA ASP A 128 9.12 -54.43 35.35
C ASP A 128 7.89 -53.67 34.89
N GLY A 129 6.82 -53.66 35.71
CA GLY A 129 5.63 -52.86 35.45
C GLY A 129 5.92 -51.35 35.43
N LEU A 130 6.75 -50.84 36.36
CA LEU A 130 7.15 -49.43 36.38
C LEU A 130 8.01 -49.06 35.17
N LEU A 131 9.02 -49.88 34.84
CA LEU A 131 9.87 -49.69 33.66
C LEU A 131 9.05 -49.66 32.36
N LEU A 132 8.06 -50.54 32.25
CA LEU A 132 7.15 -50.58 31.10
C LEU A 132 6.32 -49.28 31.00
N ARG A 133 5.75 -48.80 32.11
CA ARG A 133 5.00 -47.53 32.15
C ARG A 133 5.86 -46.32 31.78
N PHE A 134 7.10 -46.24 32.30
CA PHE A 134 8.03 -45.17 31.94
C PHE A 134 8.43 -45.24 30.46
N THR A 135 8.66 -46.44 29.93
CA THR A 135 8.98 -46.63 28.51
C THR A 135 7.89 -46.07 27.61
N PHE A 136 6.62 -46.43 27.85
CA PHE A 136 5.51 -45.92 27.05
C PHE A 136 5.24 -44.43 27.28
N SER A 137 5.41 -43.92 28.50
CA SER A 137 5.26 -42.49 28.80
C SER A 137 6.28 -41.63 28.05
N PHE A 138 7.55 -42.04 28.04
CA PHE A 138 8.59 -41.35 27.28
C PHE A 138 8.38 -41.48 25.77
N ARG A 139 7.94 -42.64 25.30
CA ARG A 139 7.59 -42.86 23.89
C ARG A 139 6.42 -41.99 23.44
N LEU A 140 5.40 -41.81 24.28
CA LEU A 140 4.29 -40.89 24.05
C LEU A 140 4.79 -39.45 23.95
N LEU A 141 5.57 -38.98 24.93
CA LEU A 141 6.13 -37.64 24.94
C LEU A 141 6.96 -37.36 23.69
N PHE A 142 7.77 -38.34 23.27
CA PHE A 142 8.54 -38.25 22.04
C PHE A 142 7.64 -38.13 20.81
N CYS A 143 6.68 -39.04 20.63
CA CYS A 143 5.82 -39.05 19.44
C CYS A 143 5.00 -37.75 19.32
N VAL A 144 4.47 -37.23 20.43
CA VAL A 144 3.76 -35.94 20.44
C VAL A 144 4.67 -34.81 19.94
N GLY A 145 5.86 -34.66 20.54
CA GLY A 145 6.77 -33.58 20.13
C GLY A 145 7.30 -33.75 18.70
N ALA A 146 7.55 -34.98 18.28
CA ALA A 146 8.01 -35.30 16.93
C ALA A 146 6.94 -34.99 15.87
N LEU A 147 5.66 -35.31 16.15
CA LEU A 147 4.53 -34.93 15.31
C LEU A 147 4.36 -33.40 15.21
N VAL A 148 4.52 -32.67 16.32
CA VAL A 148 4.51 -31.21 16.32
C VAL A 148 5.63 -30.65 15.44
N LEU A 149 6.85 -31.21 15.51
CA LEU A 149 7.96 -30.80 14.65
C LEU A 149 7.67 -31.04 13.17
N VAL A 150 7.10 -32.19 12.80
CA VAL A 150 6.74 -32.49 11.40
C VAL A 150 5.61 -31.59 10.91
N HIS A 151 4.61 -31.32 11.74
CA HIS A 151 3.54 -30.37 11.42
C HIS A 151 4.13 -28.98 11.16
N ASN A 152 4.97 -28.47 12.07
CA ASN A 152 5.62 -27.16 11.92
C ASN A 152 6.52 -27.11 10.70
N LEU A 153 7.25 -28.18 10.38
CA LEU A 153 8.07 -28.29 9.17
C LEU A 153 7.22 -28.16 7.90
N TYR A 154 6.05 -28.80 7.89
CA TYR A 154 5.16 -28.81 6.73
C TYR A 154 4.37 -27.51 6.56
N VAL A 155 3.82 -26.96 7.65
CA VAL A 155 3.02 -25.72 7.63
C VAL A 155 3.89 -24.49 7.41
N GLY A 156 5.08 -24.44 8.03
CA GLY A 156 6.04 -23.35 7.85
C GLY A 156 6.73 -23.32 6.48
N ALA A 157 6.55 -24.36 5.66
CA ALA A 157 7.10 -24.42 4.32
C ALA A 157 6.30 -23.57 3.31
N ASN A 158 6.99 -22.93 2.37
CA ASN A 158 6.34 -22.22 1.26
C ASN A 158 5.60 -23.20 0.31
N VAL A 159 4.77 -22.70 -0.61
CA VAL A 159 3.89 -23.54 -1.46
C VAL A 159 4.68 -24.59 -2.26
N GLN A 160 5.82 -24.21 -2.84
CA GLN A 160 6.69 -25.11 -3.61
C GLN A 160 7.40 -26.14 -2.71
N ALA A 161 7.88 -25.71 -1.54
CA ALA A 161 8.52 -26.56 -0.54
C ALA A 161 7.54 -27.58 0.05
N ARG A 162 6.26 -27.21 0.23
CA ARG A 162 5.20 -28.13 0.67
C ARG A 162 4.97 -29.27 -0.31
N GLU A 163 5.10 -29.04 -1.61
CA GLU A 163 4.95 -30.10 -2.61
C GLU A 163 6.12 -31.10 -2.58
N ALA A 164 7.33 -30.61 -2.31
CA ALA A 164 8.52 -31.44 -2.13
C ALA A 164 8.57 -32.17 -0.79
N LEU A 165 8.02 -31.57 0.28
CA LEU A 165 7.97 -32.14 1.63
C LEU A 165 6.76 -33.02 1.88
N ARG A 166 5.72 -33.02 1.02
CA ARG A 166 4.47 -33.77 1.26
C ARG A 166 4.68 -35.23 1.62
N TRP A 167 5.54 -35.92 0.88
CA TRP A 167 5.75 -37.36 1.02
C TRP A 167 6.69 -37.69 2.18
N PRO A 168 7.84 -36.99 2.36
CA PRO A 168 8.65 -37.12 3.57
C PRO A 168 7.88 -36.79 4.86
N ALA A 169 7.11 -35.70 4.88
CA ALA A 169 6.33 -35.32 6.05
C ALA A 169 5.21 -36.34 6.34
N ALA A 170 4.51 -36.83 5.30
CA ALA A 170 3.50 -37.88 5.45
C ALA A 170 4.10 -39.20 5.97
N SER A 171 5.30 -39.57 5.52
CA SER A 171 6.00 -40.76 6.02
C SER A 171 6.34 -40.64 7.50
N LEU A 172 6.90 -39.52 7.93
CA LEU A 172 7.28 -39.31 9.33
C LEU A 172 6.04 -39.20 10.23
N ALA A 173 5.00 -38.51 9.76
CA ALA A 173 3.73 -38.43 10.45
C ALA A 173 3.08 -39.81 10.59
N LEU A 174 3.10 -40.66 9.56
CA LEU A 174 2.57 -42.02 9.63
C LEU A 174 3.29 -42.85 10.70
N LEU A 175 4.63 -42.82 10.71
CA LEU A 175 5.44 -43.57 11.66
C LEU A 175 5.17 -43.13 13.11
N TRP A 176 5.23 -41.83 13.40
CA TRP A 176 5.02 -41.34 14.76
C TRP A 176 3.56 -41.31 15.21
N LEU A 177 2.60 -41.20 14.29
CA LEU A 177 1.18 -41.37 14.63
C LEU A 177 0.89 -42.82 14.99
N TYR A 178 1.47 -43.78 14.26
CA TYR A 178 1.34 -45.19 14.61
C TYR A 178 1.92 -45.49 16.00
N ASP A 179 3.15 -45.04 16.24
CA ASP A 179 3.81 -45.27 17.53
C ASP A 179 3.19 -44.48 18.67
N LEU A 180 2.59 -43.31 18.42
CA LEU A 180 1.74 -42.62 19.40
C LEU A 180 0.60 -43.53 19.84
N ASN A 181 -0.18 -44.06 18.90
CA ASN A 181 -1.32 -44.93 19.20
C ASN A 181 -0.92 -46.23 19.87
N LEU A 182 0.10 -46.91 19.35
CA LEU A 182 0.63 -48.13 19.95
C LEU A 182 1.03 -47.87 21.42
N SER A 183 1.70 -46.74 21.67
CA SER A 183 2.14 -46.38 23.03
C SER A 183 0.97 -45.94 23.92
N THR A 184 -0.07 -45.29 23.37
CA THR A 184 -1.29 -44.94 24.11
C THR A 184 -2.04 -46.19 24.54
N ILE A 185 -2.25 -47.13 23.62
CA ILE A 185 -2.94 -48.39 23.89
C ILE A 185 -2.14 -49.21 24.90
N ALA A 186 -0.82 -49.30 24.73
CA ALA A 186 0.03 -50.05 25.64
C ALA A 186 0.14 -49.41 27.04
N TYR A 187 0.08 -48.08 27.12
CA TYR A 187 0.05 -47.35 28.39
C TYR A 187 -1.26 -47.55 29.15
N LEU A 188 -2.40 -47.43 28.46
CA LEU A 188 -3.74 -47.55 29.05
C LEU A 188 -4.11 -49.01 29.37
N GLY A 189 -3.72 -49.94 28.51
CA GLY A 189 -4.00 -51.37 28.66
C GLY A 189 -3.00 -52.11 29.56
N GLU A 190 -2.00 -51.42 30.11
CA GLU A 190 -0.92 -51.95 30.94
C GLU A 190 -0.24 -53.22 30.38
N SER A 191 -0.29 -53.39 29.07
CA SER A 191 0.15 -54.59 28.37
C SER A 191 0.67 -54.26 26.97
N THR A 192 1.49 -55.13 26.40
CA THR A 192 2.05 -54.95 25.04
C THR A 192 1.11 -55.57 24.01
N PRO A 193 0.43 -54.76 23.14
CA PRO A 193 -0.49 -55.30 22.16
C PRO A 193 0.28 -56.02 21.05
N ARG A 194 0.36 -57.35 21.13
CA ARG A 194 1.26 -58.17 20.27
C ARG A 194 0.97 -58.01 18.79
N LEU A 195 -0.31 -57.92 18.42
CA LEU A 195 -0.72 -57.70 17.03
C LEU A 195 -0.25 -56.35 16.48
N LEU A 196 -0.39 -55.28 17.26
CA LEU A 196 0.07 -53.95 16.84
C LEU A 196 1.61 -53.87 16.84
N VAL A 197 2.30 -54.55 17.75
CA VAL A 197 3.77 -54.62 17.67
C VAL A 197 4.21 -55.33 16.39
N ALA A 198 3.56 -56.45 16.03
CA ALA A 198 3.86 -57.19 14.81
C ALA A 198 3.53 -56.43 13.52
N MET A 199 2.50 -55.58 13.52
CA MET A 199 2.12 -54.75 12.37
C MET A 199 3.06 -53.56 12.14
N ARG A 200 3.93 -53.22 13.10
CA ARG A 200 4.82 -52.06 13.02
C ARG A 200 5.69 -52.08 11.76
N THR A 201 6.28 -53.22 11.41
CA THR A 201 7.13 -53.32 10.22
C THR A 201 6.36 -53.15 8.92
N THR A 202 5.09 -53.52 8.87
CA THR A 202 4.22 -53.20 7.73
C THR A 202 4.03 -51.69 7.59
N VAL A 203 3.87 -50.95 8.70
CA VAL A 203 3.77 -49.49 8.68
C VAL A 203 5.10 -48.82 8.29
N VAL A 204 6.22 -49.35 8.76
CA VAL A 204 7.55 -48.88 8.35
C VAL A 204 7.76 -49.11 6.85
N LEU A 205 7.35 -50.26 6.31
CA LEU A 205 7.39 -50.54 4.87
C LEU A 205 6.60 -49.49 4.06
N VAL A 206 5.37 -49.17 4.48
CA VAL A 206 4.56 -48.12 3.84
C VAL A 206 5.26 -46.77 3.94
N SER A 207 5.84 -46.45 5.10
CA SER A 207 6.57 -45.20 5.34
C SER A 207 7.78 -45.07 4.39
N VAL A 208 8.62 -46.10 4.29
CA VAL A 208 9.77 -46.13 3.36
C VAL A 208 9.31 -46.01 1.91
N THR A 209 8.16 -46.61 1.55
CA THR A 209 7.56 -46.47 0.21
C THR A 209 7.13 -45.02 -0.09
N LEU A 210 6.49 -44.35 0.88
CA LEU A 210 6.13 -42.93 0.77
C LEU A 210 7.39 -42.06 0.60
N LEU A 211 8.46 -42.34 1.35
CA LEU A 211 9.74 -41.66 1.18
C LEU A 211 10.33 -41.87 -0.20
N ALA A 212 10.29 -43.10 -0.73
CA ALA A 212 10.75 -43.42 -2.08
C ALA A 212 9.98 -42.62 -3.15
N LEU A 213 8.66 -42.52 -3.03
CA LEU A 213 7.81 -41.69 -3.90
C LEU A 213 8.18 -40.20 -3.83
N GLY A 214 8.45 -39.70 -2.62
CA GLY A 214 8.93 -38.33 -2.40
C GLY A 214 10.28 -38.06 -3.05
N ALA A 215 11.19 -39.01 -2.91
CA ALA A 215 12.53 -38.90 -3.43
C ALA A 215 12.55 -39.00 -4.97
N ALA A 216 11.72 -39.87 -5.58
CA ALA A 216 11.55 -40.01 -7.03
C ALA A 216 11.04 -38.75 -7.72
N ARG A 217 10.14 -37.99 -7.08
CA ARG A 217 9.48 -36.80 -7.66
C ARG A 217 10.28 -35.49 -7.53
N ARG A 218 11.46 -35.48 -6.89
CA ARG A 218 12.34 -34.30 -6.86
C ARG A 218 13.01 -34.09 -8.22
N GLY A 219 12.35 -33.36 -9.12
CA GLY A 219 12.94 -32.79 -10.32
C GLY A 219 13.64 -31.46 -10.03
N ALA A 220 14.87 -31.31 -10.52
CA ALA A 220 15.68 -30.10 -10.70
C ALA A 220 15.55 -28.93 -9.68
N ASN A 221 16.62 -28.69 -8.90
CA ASN A 221 17.01 -27.41 -8.31
C ASN A 221 15.90 -26.56 -7.67
N LEU A 222 15.32 -27.02 -6.56
CA LEU A 222 14.51 -26.17 -5.69
C LEU A 222 15.36 -25.64 -4.54
N ARG A 223 15.84 -24.40 -4.68
CA ARG A 223 16.45 -23.64 -3.59
C ARG A 223 15.38 -23.34 -2.54
N PHE A 224 15.31 -24.18 -1.51
CA PHE A 224 14.39 -24.04 -0.38
C PHE A 224 14.62 -22.72 0.36
N ARG A 225 13.69 -21.76 0.29
CA ARG A 225 13.67 -20.59 1.18
C ARG A 225 12.48 -20.72 2.14
N PRO A 226 12.68 -21.11 3.41
CA PRO A 226 11.60 -21.09 4.39
C PRO A 226 11.15 -19.64 4.66
N SER A 227 9.83 -19.44 4.74
CA SER A 227 9.21 -18.16 5.14
C SER A 227 9.38 -17.99 6.66
N ARG A 228 9.65 -16.75 7.10
CA ARG A 228 10.25 -16.39 8.39
C ARG A 228 9.29 -16.37 9.59
N SER A 229 8.25 -17.19 9.63
CA SER A 229 7.36 -17.25 10.80
C SER A 229 7.22 -18.68 11.30
N PHE A 230 8.08 -19.04 12.27
CA PHE A 230 7.92 -20.26 13.06
C PHE A 230 7.35 -19.89 14.43
N ALA A 231 6.05 -19.61 14.49
CA ALA A 231 5.33 -19.64 15.74
C ALA A 231 5.05 -21.12 16.08
N PHE A 232 5.59 -21.61 17.20
CA PHE A 232 5.16 -22.89 17.78
C PHE A 232 3.67 -22.74 18.15
N GLN A 233 2.77 -23.22 17.30
CA GLN A 233 1.34 -23.07 17.53
C GLN A 233 0.89 -24.03 18.64
N SER A 234 0.40 -23.48 19.75
CA SER A 234 -0.30 -24.21 20.83
C SER A 234 -1.45 -25.11 20.32
N PHE A 235 -1.92 -24.87 19.09
CA PHE A 235 -2.99 -25.64 18.45
C PHE A 235 -2.60 -27.08 18.10
N SER A 236 -1.37 -27.37 17.68
CA SER A 236 -0.97 -28.76 17.41
C SER A 236 -1.01 -29.60 18.69
N LEU A 237 -0.63 -29.00 19.83
CA LEU A 237 -0.76 -29.62 21.15
C LEU A 237 -2.21 -29.81 21.55
N LEU A 238 -3.12 -28.87 21.22
CA LEU A 238 -4.55 -29.01 21.50
C LEU A 238 -5.22 -30.10 20.64
N VAL A 239 -4.88 -30.19 19.34
CA VAL A 239 -5.39 -31.25 18.45
C VAL A 239 -4.87 -32.62 18.89
N ILE A 240 -3.57 -32.73 19.18
CA ILE A 240 -3.00 -33.99 19.67
C ILE A 240 -3.56 -34.33 21.05
N GLY A 241 -3.75 -33.35 21.94
CA GLY A 241 -4.38 -33.55 23.25
C GLY A 241 -5.84 -34.00 23.15
N GLY A 242 -6.65 -33.37 22.30
CA GLY A 242 -8.02 -33.79 22.03
C GLY A 242 -8.10 -35.18 21.39
N TYR A 243 -7.16 -35.50 20.49
CA TYR A 243 -7.02 -36.84 19.92
C TYR A 243 -6.71 -37.88 20.99
N LEU A 244 -5.77 -37.58 21.89
CA LEU A 244 -5.42 -38.48 23.01
C LEU A 244 -6.62 -38.69 23.95
N LEU A 245 -7.42 -37.67 24.23
CA LEU A 245 -8.65 -37.81 25.03
C LEU A 245 -9.69 -38.70 24.35
N VAL A 246 -9.87 -38.57 23.03
CA VAL A 246 -10.77 -39.46 22.27
C VAL A 246 -10.24 -40.89 22.27
N MET A 247 -8.94 -41.09 22.09
CA MET A 247 -8.32 -42.41 22.14
C MET A 247 -8.40 -43.04 23.53
N ASP A 248 -8.26 -42.24 24.59
CA ASP A 248 -8.48 -42.66 25.97
C ASP A 248 -9.93 -43.10 26.20
N LEU A 249 -10.91 -42.30 25.75
CA LEU A 249 -12.33 -42.64 25.82
C LEU A 249 -12.65 -43.94 25.06
N ILE A 250 -12.08 -44.12 23.86
CA ILE A 250 -12.25 -45.34 23.07
C ILE A 250 -11.63 -46.52 23.82
N ALA A 251 -10.38 -46.40 24.27
CA ALA A 251 -9.68 -47.48 24.98
C ALA A 251 -10.43 -47.92 26.26
N GLN A 252 -10.90 -46.96 27.06
CA GLN A 252 -11.70 -47.24 28.26
C GLN A 252 -13.07 -47.85 27.92
N SER A 253 -13.74 -47.36 26.87
CA SER A 253 -15.02 -47.93 26.42
C SER A 253 -14.85 -49.37 25.92
N MET A 254 -13.75 -49.67 25.22
CA MET A 254 -13.44 -51.00 24.72
C MET A 254 -13.15 -51.99 25.86
N ALA A 255 -12.45 -51.54 26.91
CA ALA A 255 -12.14 -52.36 28.08
C ALA A 255 -13.39 -52.87 28.82
N HIS A 256 -14.52 -52.15 28.74
CA HIS A 256 -15.77 -52.49 29.43
C HIS A 256 -16.78 -53.24 28.56
N ALA A 257 -16.72 -53.13 27.23
CA ALA A 257 -17.82 -53.56 26.36
C ALA A 257 -17.61 -54.96 25.74
N TRP A 258 -16.42 -55.31 25.24
CA TRP A 258 -16.19 -56.57 24.50
C TRP A 258 -14.70 -56.99 24.51
N THR A 259 -14.32 -57.95 25.36
CA THR A 259 -12.92 -58.41 25.52
C THR A 259 -12.36 -59.18 24.31
N ASP A 260 -13.20 -59.93 23.58
CA ASP A 260 -12.70 -60.84 22.52
C ASP A 260 -12.34 -60.16 21.20
N TRP A 261 -12.92 -58.98 20.92
CA TRP A 261 -12.70 -58.23 19.68
C TRP A 261 -11.87 -56.96 19.87
N ALA A 262 -11.41 -56.70 21.09
CA ALA A 262 -10.72 -55.48 21.46
C ALA A 262 -9.47 -55.24 20.58
N GLU A 263 -8.62 -56.26 20.38
CA GLU A 263 -7.40 -56.12 19.55
C GLU A 263 -7.70 -55.83 18.07
N VAL A 264 -8.73 -56.46 17.51
CA VAL A 264 -9.12 -56.32 16.09
C VAL A 264 -9.74 -54.95 15.84
N VAL A 265 -10.61 -54.49 16.74
CA VAL A 265 -11.25 -53.18 16.63
C VAL A 265 -10.24 -52.05 16.87
N GLN A 266 -9.32 -52.19 17.83
CA GLN A 266 -8.22 -51.24 18.03
C GLN A 266 -7.34 -51.11 16.77
N ALA A 267 -6.99 -52.24 16.15
CA ALA A 267 -6.26 -52.23 14.87
C ALA A 267 -7.08 -51.54 13.76
N GLY A 268 -8.40 -51.76 13.70
CA GLY A 268 -9.29 -51.10 12.75
C GLY A 268 -9.36 -49.57 12.94
N VAL A 269 -9.55 -49.10 14.17
CA VAL A 269 -9.58 -47.67 14.52
C VAL A 269 -8.24 -47.01 14.18
N LEU A 270 -7.12 -47.68 14.46
CA LEU A 270 -5.79 -47.20 14.12
C LEU A 270 -5.60 -47.05 12.61
N VAL A 271 -6.01 -48.06 11.83
CA VAL A 271 -5.94 -48.01 10.36
C VAL A 271 -6.77 -46.84 9.83
N VAL A 272 -7.99 -46.63 10.34
CA VAL A 272 -8.83 -45.49 9.96
C VAL A 272 -8.16 -44.17 10.33
N ALA A 273 -7.59 -44.03 11.54
CA ALA A 273 -6.89 -42.83 11.97
C ALA A 273 -5.67 -42.51 11.08
N CYS A 274 -4.86 -43.53 10.75
CA CYS A 274 -3.73 -43.40 9.83
C CYS A 274 -4.19 -42.98 8.41
N VAL A 275 -5.26 -43.59 7.89
CA VAL A 275 -5.82 -43.26 6.57
C VAL A 275 -6.37 -41.83 6.55
N VAL A 276 -7.13 -41.42 7.58
CA VAL A 276 -7.65 -40.06 7.72
C VAL A 276 -6.52 -39.04 7.81
N ALA A 277 -5.45 -39.35 8.55
CA ALA A 277 -4.27 -38.48 8.64
C ALA A 277 -3.56 -38.31 7.27
N ILE A 278 -3.38 -39.41 6.53
CA ILE A 278 -2.76 -39.39 5.18
C ILE A 278 -3.64 -38.58 4.21
N ILE A 279 -4.96 -38.83 4.20
CA ILE A 279 -5.90 -38.14 3.31
C ILE A 279 -5.99 -36.65 3.68
N GLY A 280 -6.06 -36.33 4.97
CA GLY A 280 -6.14 -34.96 5.46
C GLY A 280 -4.89 -34.14 5.14
N LEU A 281 -3.70 -34.71 5.31
CA LEU A 281 -2.43 -34.07 4.94
C LEU A 281 -2.28 -33.92 3.42
N SER A 282 -2.86 -34.83 2.64
CA SER A 282 -2.78 -34.84 1.16
C SER A 282 -3.82 -33.92 0.48
N SER A 283 -5.04 -33.82 1.03
CA SER A 283 -6.17 -33.15 0.37
C SER A 283 -6.09 -31.62 0.44
N ARG A 284 -6.11 -30.93 -0.72
CA ARG A 284 -6.09 -29.46 -0.80
C ARG A 284 -7.40 -28.83 -0.27
N ARG A 285 -8.56 -29.46 -0.50
CA ARG A 285 -9.89 -28.92 -0.16
C ARG A 285 -10.16 -28.93 1.35
N LEU A 286 -9.92 -30.07 2.01
CA LEU A 286 -10.14 -30.21 3.45
C LEU A 286 -9.23 -29.27 4.25
N ARG A 287 -7.97 -29.12 3.81
CA ARG A 287 -7.02 -28.18 4.41
C ARG A 287 -7.43 -26.73 4.20
N SER A 288 -7.96 -26.39 3.02
CA SER A 288 -8.45 -25.03 2.77
C SER A 288 -9.63 -24.69 3.65
N ALA A 289 -10.58 -25.61 3.82
CA ALA A 289 -11.73 -25.42 4.70
C ALA A 289 -11.30 -25.27 6.17
N LEU A 290 -10.49 -26.20 6.68
CA LEU A 290 -9.95 -26.12 8.05
C LEU A 290 -9.14 -24.84 8.27
N ARG A 291 -8.29 -24.46 7.32
CA ARG A 291 -7.48 -23.24 7.38
C ARG A 291 -8.36 -21.99 7.42
N VAL A 292 -9.42 -21.92 6.62
CA VAL A 292 -10.35 -20.78 6.61
C VAL A 292 -11.11 -20.69 7.93
N THR A 293 -11.60 -21.81 8.47
CA THR A 293 -12.29 -21.84 9.77
C THR A 293 -11.33 -21.52 10.93
N LEU A 294 -10.06 -21.92 10.85
CA LEU A 294 -9.04 -21.68 11.87
C LEU A 294 -8.46 -20.26 11.85
N ILE A 295 -8.25 -19.67 10.67
CA ILE A 295 -7.84 -18.27 10.53
C ILE A 295 -8.96 -17.36 11.03
N LYS A 296 -10.23 -17.69 10.75
CA LYS A 296 -11.38 -16.92 11.23
C LYS A 296 -11.55 -16.96 12.75
N ASN A 297 -11.20 -18.08 13.40
CA ASN A 297 -11.58 -18.30 14.80
C ASN A 297 -10.42 -18.33 15.79
N LEU A 298 -9.15 -18.49 15.38
CA LEU A 298 -8.09 -18.84 16.36
C LEU A 298 -6.73 -18.12 16.30
N PHE A 299 -6.04 -17.76 15.20
CA PHE A 299 -4.73 -17.07 15.36
C PHE A 299 -4.13 -16.26 14.17
N GLN A 300 -3.52 -15.13 14.59
CA GLN A 300 -2.34 -14.35 14.13
C GLN A 300 -2.43 -13.38 12.94
N HIS A 301 -2.13 -12.12 13.26
CA HIS A 301 -1.93 -11.00 12.36
C HIS A 301 -0.92 -11.31 11.25
N ARG A 302 -1.32 -11.15 9.99
CA ARG A 302 -0.48 -11.22 8.78
C ARG A 302 0.63 -10.16 8.80
N TYR A 303 0.34 -8.98 9.35
CA TYR A 303 1.32 -7.90 9.46
C TYR A 303 2.03 -7.91 10.81
N ASP A 304 3.35 -7.73 10.79
CA ASP A 304 4.06 -7.15 11.93
C ASP A 304 3.82 -5.64 11.91
N TYR A 305 2.72 -5.20 12.55
CA TYR A 305 2.32 -3.80 12.58
C TYR A 305 3.46 -2.86 12.99
N ARG A 306 4.39 -3.31 13.85
CA ARG A 306 5.54 -2.50 14.25
C ARG A 306 6.51 -2.29 13.08
N ALA A 307 6.82 -3.36 12.34
CA ALA A 307 7.72 -3.27 11.19
C ALA A 307 7.12 -2.45 10.04
N GLU A 308 5.82 -2.63 9.77
CA GLU A 308 5.10 -1.82 8.78
C GLU A 308 5.04 -0.35 9.20
N TRP A 309 4.73 -0.07 10.47
CA TRP A 309 4.71 1.29 10.99
C TRP A 309 6.08 1.97 10.92
N LEU A 310 7.17 1.26 11.27
CA LEU A 310 8.52 1.80 11.14
C LEU A 310 8.88 2.13 9.68
N ARG A 311 8.55 1.24 8.74
CA ARG A 311 8.75 1.47 7.30
C ARG A 311 7.96 2.68 6.81
N PHE A 312 6.69 2.75 7.18
CA PHE A 312 5.82 3.89 6.91
C PHE A 312 6.44 5.20 7.41
N THR A 313 6.86 5.25 8.69
CA THR A 313 7.46 6.47 9.26
C THR A 313 8.81 6.82 8.63
N ASP A 314 9.61 5.85 8.19
CA ASP A 314 10.86 6.11 7.47
C ASP A 314 10.58 6.74 6.10
N THR A 315 9.64 6.18 5.33
CA THR A 315 9.26 6.72 4.01
C THR A 315 8.73 8.15 4.12
N ILE A 316 7.86 8.44 5.10
CA ILE A 316 7.32 9.78 5.34
C ILE A 316 8.35 10.72 6.00
N GLY A 317 9.31 10.21 6.76
CA GLY A 317 10.34 10.99 7.44
C GLY A 317 11.52 11.42 6.57
N ARG A 318 11.71 10.81 5.39
CA ARG A 318 12.81 11.16 4.46
C ARG A 318 12.73 12.62 4.00
N ALA A 319 13.64 13.46 4.48
CA ALA A 319 13.81 14.85 4.06
C ALA A 319 15.19 15.06 3.40
N GLY A 320 15.25 15.86 2.34
CA GLY A 320 16.51 16.21 1.66
C GLY A 320 16.32 16.57 0.19
N ALA A 321 17.35 17.15 -0.44
CA ALA A 321 17.29 17.60 -1.84
C ALA A 321 17.09 16.48 -2.87
N SER A 322 17.38 15.23 -2.50
CA SER A 322 17.18 14.02 -3.31
C SER A 322 15.94 13.21 -2.92
N ALA A 323 15.18 13.63 -1.91
CA ALA A 323 13.98 12.93 -1.47
C ALA A 323 12.79 13.31 -2.37
N PRO A 324 11.92 12.36 -2.75
CA PRO A 324 10.70 12.67 -3.50
C PRO A 324 9.78 13.63 -2.72
N PRO A 325 8.94 14.43 -3.40
CA PRO A 325 7.93 15.27 -2.77
C PRO A 325 7.04 14.48 -1.80
N LEU A 326 6.50 15.15 -0.76
CA LEU A 326 5.66 14.47 0.24
C LEU A 326 4.51 13.70 -0.40
N ARG A 327 3.77 14.32 -1.32
CA ARG A 327 2.63 13.71 -2.03
C ARG A 327 2.98 12.41 -2.74
N GLU A 328 4.19 12.29 -3.30
CA GLU A 328 4.68 11.06 -3.92
C GLU A 328 5.03 10.00 -2.86
N ARG A 329 5.69 10.41 -1.76
CA ARG A 329 6.03 9.52 -0.63
C ARG A 329 4.79 8.98 0.09
N ILE A 330 3.70 9.74 0.11
CA ILE A 330 2.40 9.32 0.63
C ILE A 330 1.87 8.12 -0.16
N ILE A 331 1.90 8.19 -1.49
CA ILE A 331 1.49 7.08 -2.35
C ILE A 331 2.41 5.88 -2.13
N GLN A 332 3.73 6.10 -2.15
CA GLN A 332 4.73 5.06 -1.93
C GLN A 332 4.50 4.33 -0.60
N ALA A 333 4.24 5.04 0.49
CA ALA A 333 4.10 4.44 1.82
C ALA A 333 2.91 3.47 1.90
N VAL A 334 1.82 3.72 1.17
CA VAL A 334 0.67 2.80 1.10
C VAL A 334 0.93 1.66 0.11
N ALA A 335 1.59 1.96 -1.00
CA ALA A 335 1.95 0.96 -2.00
C ALA A 335 2.92 -0.09 -1.42
N ASP A 336 3.91 0.34 -0.61
CA ASP A 336 4.88 -0.53 0.06
C ASP A 336 4.24 -1.50 1.08
N ILE A 337 3.09 -1.15 1.67
CA ILE A 337 2.35 -2.01 2.62
C ILE A 337 1.61 -3.13 1.89
N THR A 338 1.19 -2.85 0.66
CA THR A 338 0.36 -3.74 -0.15
C THR A 338 1.14 -4.45 -1.25
N ASP A 339 2.45 -4.22 -1.33
CA ASP A 339 3.33 -4.64 -2.42
C ASP A 339 2.85 -4.18 -3.81
N SER A 340 2.12 -3.06 -3.86
CA SER A 340 1.62 -2.48 -5.11
C SER A 340 2.78 -1.80 -5.87
N PRO A 341 2.99 -2.09 -7.17
CA PRO A 341 4.14 -1.57 -7.90
C PRO A 341 4.03 -0.07 -8.23
N SER A 342 2.82 0.49 -8.17
CA SER A 342 2.55 1.89 -8.54
C SER A 342 1.24 2.39 -7.92
N GLY A 343 1.05 3.71 -7.89
CA GLY A 343 -0.14 4.35 -7.31
C GLY A 343 -0.33 5.79 -7.80
N LEU A 344 -1.49 6.37 -7.49
CA LEU A 344 -1.77 7.79 -7.74
C LEU A 344 -2.57 8.40 -6.59
N LEU A 345 -2.47 9.71 -6.44
CA LEU A 345 -3.20 10.51 -5.46
C LEU A 345 -4.16 11.46 -6.17
N LEU A 346 -5.42 11.43 -5.75
CA LEU A 346 -6.45 12.39 -6.14
C LEU A 346 -6.71 13.36 -4.99
N THR A 347 -6.76 14.66 -5.26
CA THR A 347 -7.04 15.72 -4.26
C THR A 347 -8.15 16.64 -4.74
N PRO A 348 -8.88 17.28 -3.82
CA PRO A 348 -9.99 18.17 -4.19
C PRO A 348 -9.47 19.46 -4.81
N ARG A 349 -10.05 19.85 -5.94
CA ARG A 349 -9.84 21.14 -6.60
C ARG A 349 -10.71 22.23 -5.94
N GLU A 350 -10.53 23.50 -6.32
CA GLU A 350 -11.31 24.66 -5.82
C GLU A 350 -12.84 24.47 -5.93
N ASP A 351 -13.32 23.71 -6.91
CA ASP A 351 -14.73 23.39 -7.12
C ASP A 351 -15.21 22.13 -6.36
N GLY A 352 -14.33 21.51 -5.57
CA GLY A 352 -14.61 20.34 -4.74
C GLY A 352 -14.54 18.99 -5.48
N LEU A 353 -14.32 18.97 -6.79
CA LEU A 353 -14.13 17.72 -7.54
C LEU A 353 -12.71 17.18 -7.31
N LEU A 354 -12.59 15.85 -7.16
CA LEU A 354 -11.31 15.19 -7.00
C LEU A 354 -10.63 15.04 -8.37
N THR A 355 -9.40 15.55 -8.47
CA THR A 355 -8.61 15.54 -9.70
C THR A 355 -7.23 14.92 -9.43
N LEU A 356 -6.53 14.52 -10.49
CA LEU A 356 -5.19 13.95 -10.36
C LEU A 356 -4.20 14.99 -9.82
N ASP A 357 -3.58 14.67 -8.69
CA ASP A 357 -2.58 15.51 -8.04
C ASP A 357 -1.16 15.04 -8.34
N THR A 358 -0.87 13.78 -8.00
CA THR A 358 0.48 13.20 -8.08
C THR A 358 0.40 11.73 -8.50
N ARG A 359 1.41 11.26 -9.23
CA ARG A 359 1.60 9.85 -9.60
C ARG A 359 2.87 9.31 -8.95
N TRP A 360 2.88 8.02 -8.65
CA TRP A 360 4.08 7.28 -8.24
C TRP A 360 4.20 6.02 -9.10
N GLN A 361 5.19 6.01 -10.01
CA GLN A 361 5.49 4.90 -10.91
C GLN A 361 4.33 4.42 -11.81
N TRP A 362 3.32 5.27 -12.07
CA TRP A 362 2.14 4.94 -12.86
C TRP A 362 1.90 5.88 -14.05
N ASP A 363 2.82 5.87 -15.00
CA ASP A 363 2.79 6.81 -16.13
C ASP A 363 1.74 6.43 -17.20
N THR A 364 1.29 5.17 -17.22
CA THR A 364 0.47 4.60 -18.29
C THR A 364 -1.03 4.78 -18.13
N ILE A 365 -1.52 5.10 -16.93
CA ILE A 365 -2.96 5.23 -16.70
C ILE A 365 -3.47 6.60 -17.15
N ASP A 366 -4.56 6.61 -17.91
CA ASP A 366 -5.24 7.85 -18.30
C ASP A 366 -6.28 8.21 -17.23
N VAL A 367 -6.23 9.44 -16.73
CA VAL A 367 -7.08 9.90 -15.62
C VAL A 367 -7.92 11.07 -16.13
N PRO A 368 -9.26 10.94 -16.10
CA PRO A 368 -10.13 12.02 -16.56
C PRO A 368 -10.01 13.26 -15.65
N PRO A 369 -10.32 14.46 -16.17
CA PRO A 369 -10.23 15.71 -15.40
C PRO A 369 -11.08 15.67 -14.12
N ASP A 370 -12.26 15.08 -14.21
CA ASP A 370 -13.19 14.89 -13.10
C ASP A 370 -13.18 13.41 -12.68
N ALA A 371 -12.16 13.02 -11.91
CA ALA A 371 -11.88 11.63 -11.60
C ALA A 371 -12.90 10.99 -10.65
N ILE A 372 -13.35 11.71 -9.62
CA ILE A 372 -14.35 11.26 -8.66
C ILE A 372 -15.34 12.39 -8.36
N GLY A 373 -16.62 12.15 -8.66
CA GLY A 373 -17.72 13.08 -8.44
C GLY A 373 -18.17 13.21 -6.97
N LEU A 374 -19.01 14.21 -6.69
CA LEU A 374 -19.46 14.56 -5.33
C LEU A 374 -20.24 13.44 -4.60
N ASP A 375 -21.04 12.65 -5.32
CA ASP A 375 -21.82 11.55 -4.71
C ASP A 375 -20.91 10.42 -4.20
N ALA A 376 -19.87 10.08 -4.97
CA ALA A 376 -18.85 9.12 -4.54
C ALA A 376 -18.10 9.64 -3.32
N GLN A 377 -17.73 10.93 -3.30
CA GLN A 377 -17.05 11.55 -2.16
C GLN A 377 -17.88 11.45 -0.88
N ARG A 378 -19.18 11.77 -0.93
CA ARG A 378 -20.09 11.61 0.23
C ARG A 378 -20.12 10.18 0.74
N PHE A 379 -20.19 9.20 -0.16
CA PHE A 379 -20.15 7.79 0.24
C PHE A 379 -18.86 7.45 1.01
N PHE A 380 -17.71 7.94 0.56
CA PHE A 380 -16.43 7.76 1.25
C PHE A 380 -16.39 8.44 2.63
N GLU A 381 -16.92 9.65 2.74
CA GLU A 381 -17.01 10.39 3.99
C GLU A 381 -17.89 9.69 5.03
N ASP A 382 -19.07 9.23 4.63
CA ASP A 382 -20.05 8.60 5.52
C ASP A 382 -19.62 7.20 5.99
N ASN A 383 -18.99 6.42 5.10
CA ASN A 383 -18.73 5.00 5.35
C ASN A 383 -17.27 4.67 5.69
N ASN A 384 -16.34 5.60 5.41
CA ASN A 384 -14.90 5.36 5.50
C ASN A 384 -14.53 3.99 4.88
N PHE A 385 -15.00 3.80 3.65
CA PHE A 385 -14.98 2.51 2.97
C PHE A 385 -13.83 2.47 1.97
N ILE A 386 -12.98 1.45 2.09
CA ILE A 386 -11.91 1.16 1.12
C ILE A 386 -12.51 0.26 0.05
N LEU A 387 -12.44 0.65 -1.22
CA LEU A 387 -12.94 -0.22 -2.31
C LEU A 387 -11.85 -1.20 -2.74
N ASP A 388 -12.17 -2.48 -2.70
CA ASP A 388 -11.49 -3.53 -3.46
C ASP A 388 -12.16 -3.63 -4.84
N LEU A 389 -11.49 -3.14 -5.89
CA LEU A 389 -12.05 -3.11 -7.24
C LEU A 389 -12.24 -4.53 -7.81
N ASP A 390 -11.44 -5.51 -7.40
CA ASP A 390 -11.58 -6.89 -7.86
C ASP A 390 -12.80 -7.58 -7.23
N GLU A 391 -13.14 -7.24 -5.98
CA GLU A 391 -14.37 -7.71 -5.35
C GLU A 391 -15.62 -7.19 -6.07
N ILE A 392 -15.60 -5.91 -6.46
CA ILE A 392 -16.70 -5.25 -7.17
C ILE A 392 -16.83 -5.81 -8.59
N ARG A 393 -15.73 -5.92 -9.35
CA ARG A 393 -15.73 -6.51 -10.70
C ARG A 393 -16.23 -7.96 -10.72
N THR A 394 -15.96 -8.73 -9.66
CA THR A 394 -16.42 -10.11 -9.54
C THR A 394 -17.84 -10.25 -9.00
N GLY A 395 -18.54 -9.13 -8.72
CA GLY A 395 -19.92 -9.11 -8.25
C GLY A 395 -20.11 -9.66 -6.84
N ARG A 396 -19.03 -9.77 -6.05
CA ARG A 396 -19.07 -10.34 -4.69
C ARG A 396 -19.57 -9.36 -3.63
N ASN A 397 -19.50 -8.07 -3.91
CA ASN A 397 -19.89 -7.01 -2.98
C ASN A 397 -20.96 -6.10 -3.58
N SER A 398 -22.23 -6.36 -3.21
CA SER A 398 -23.39 -5.60 -3.72
C SER A 398 -23.72 -4.36 -2.88
N ALA A 399 -22.94 -4.06 -1.83
CA ALA A 399 -23.23 -2.97 -0.90
C ALA A 399 -22.70 -1.60 -1.38
N VAL A 400 -21.80 -1.57 -2.36
CA VAL A 400 -21.23 -0.32 -2.89
C VAL A 400 -22.17 0.23 -3.97
N PRO A 401 -22.71 1.46 -3.83
CA PRO A 401 -23.60 2.04 -4.82
C PRO A 401 -22.85 2.30 -6.15
N PRO A 402 -23.51 2.20 -7.31
CA PRO A 402 -22.88 2.47 -8.61
C PRO A 402 -22.26 3.87 -8.70
N THR A 403 -22.85 4.85 -8.01
CA THR A 403 -22.34 6.23 -7.95
C THR A 403 -20.98 6.36 -7.26
N ALA A 404 -20.60 5.39 -6.41
CA ALA A 404 -19.30 5.34 -5.75
C ALA A 404 -18.25 4.53 -6.52
N GLN A 405 -18.58 4.04 -7.71
CA GLN A 405 -17.72 3.22 -8.57
C GLN A 405 -17.37 4.00 -9.84
N PRO A 406 -16.21 4.67 -9.92
CA PRO A 406 -15.85 5.43 -11.11
C PRO A 406 -15.64 4.51 -12.32
N ASP A 407 -16.35 4.74 -13.41
CA ASP A 407 -16.35 3.86 -14.60
C ASP A 407 -14.93 3.64 -15.16
N TRP A 408 -14.11 4.69 -15.19
CA TRP A 408 -12.73 4.61 -15.69
C TRP A 408 -11.85 3.68 -14.85
N LEU A 409 -12.06 3.59 -13.53
CA LEU A 409 -11.36 2.65 -12.66
C LEU A 409 -11.87 1.22 -12.85
N MET A 410 -13.16 1.06 -13.16
CA MET A 410 -13.74 -0.24 -13.45
C MET A 410 -13.22 -0.81 -14.79
N LEU A 411 -12.97 0.06 -15.78
CA LEU A 411 -12.41 -0.28 -17.09
C LEU A 411 -10.92 -0.68 -17.04
N HIS A 412 -10.13 -0.11 -16.13
CA HIS A 412 -8.70 -0.39 -16.01
C HIS A 412 -8.41 -1.57 -15.06
N GLU A 413 -8.16 -2.77 -15.60
CA GLU A 413 -7.86 -3.97 -14.81
C GLU A 413 -6.64 -3.85 -13.88
N ASP A 414 -5.72 -2.94 -14.19
CA ASP A 414 -4.53 -2.66 -13.37
C ASP A 414 -4.87 -1.91 -12.08
N ALA A 415 -6.02 -1.25 -11.99
CA ALA A 415 -6.48 -0.62 -10.75
C ALA A 415 -7.04 -1.66 -9.79
N TRP A 416 -6.58 -1.65 -8.54
CA TRP A 416 -6.87 -2.69 -7.57
C TRP A 416 -7.62 -2.19 -6.32
N ALA A 417 -7.19 -1.09 -5.71
CA ALA A 417 -7.81 -0.60 -4.48
C ALA A 417 -7.90 0.93 -4.42
N LEU A 418 -8.98 1.44 -3.83
CA LEU A 418 -9.15 2.86 -3.49
C LEU A 418 -9.13 3.03 -1.96
N VAL A 419 -8.19 3.83 -1.47
CA VAL A 419 -8.02 4.15 -0.06
C VAL A 419 -8.40 5.62 0.17
N PRO A 420 -9.55 5.91 0.81
CA PRO A 420 -9.94 7.28 1.14
C PRO A 420 -9.07 7.85 2.26
N LEU A 421 -8.68 9.11 2.13
CA LEU A 421 -7.92 9.87 3.12
C LEU A 421 -8.87 10.85 3.82
N LEU A 422 -9.31 10.51 5.02
CA LEU A 422 -10.28 11.29 5.79
C LEU A 422 -9.61 12.00 6.96
N HIS A 423 -9.79 13.33 7.02
CA HIS A 423 -9.34 14.16 8.13
C HIS A 423 -10.56 14.84 8.78
N TYR A 424 -10.82 14.55 10.06
CA TYR A 424 -12.02 14.98 10.79
C TYR A 424 -13.35 14.73 10.05
N GLY A 425 -13.45 13.59 9.36
CA GLY A 425 -14.66 13.20 8.61
C GLY A 425 -14.80 13.82 7.22
N ARG A 426 -13.87 14.70 6.81
CA ARG A 426 -13.81 15.24 5.44
C ARG A 426 -12.78 14.54 4.58
N LEU A 427 -13.11 14.31 3.32
CA LEU A 427 -12.21 13.69 2.37
C LEU A 427 -11.17 14.69 1.87
N VAL A 428 -9.91 14.51 2.24
CA VAL A 428 -8.79 15.35 1.78
C VAL A 428 -8.11 14.78 0.54
N GLY A 429 -8.38 13.51 0.21
CA GLY A 429 -7.90 12.88 -1.00
C GLY A 429 -8.23 11.40 -1.06
N VAL A 430 -7.88 10.77 -2.19
CA VAL A 430 -8.05 9.33 -2.41
C VAL A 430 -6.78 8.78 -3.06
N ILE A 431 -6.24 7.69 -2.51
CA ILE A 431 -5.13 6.96 -3.11
C ILE A 431 -5.70 5.80 -3.92
N VAL A 432 -5.28 5.68 -5.17
CA VAL A 432 -5.56 4.52 -6.02
C VAL A 432 -4.28 3.69 -6.14
N LEU A 433 -4.39 2.40 -5.84
CA LEU A 433 -3.28 1.45 -5.92
C LEU A 433 -3.40 0.55 -7.15
N SER A 434 -2.26 0.25 -7.76
CA SER A 434 -2.17 -0.73 -8.84
C SER A 434 -2.14 -2.15 -8.31
N ARG A 435 -2.53 -3.10 -9.17
CA ARG A 435 -2.59 -4.52 -8.84
C ARG A 435 -1.19 -5.07 -8.58
N PRO A 436 -0.94 -5.71 -7.42
CA PRO A 436 0.35 -6.31 -7.15
C PRO A 436 0.57 -7.60 -7.97
N PRO A 437 1.83 -8.00 -8.24
CA PRO A 437 2.14 -9.19 -9.06
C PRO A 437 1.54 -10.49 -8.53
N ALA A 438 1.29 -10.55 -7.23
CA ALA A 438 0.62 -11.64 -6.54
C ALA A 438 -0.67 -11.13 -5.87
N ALA A 439 -1.57 -10.55 -6.66
CA ALA A 439 -2.84 -10.03 -6.18
C ALA A 439 -3.70 -11.08 -5.48
N ARG A 440 -4.27 -10.65 -4.36
CA ARG A 440 -5.25 -11.38 -3.55
C ARG A 440 -6.37 -10.42 -3.20
N LEU A 441 -7.50 -10.97 -2.76
CA LEU A 441 -8.56 -10.15 -2.17
C LEU A 441 -8.05 -9.51 -0.87
N LEU A 442 -8.46 -8.26 -0.64
CA LEU A 442 -8.23 -7.58 0.63
C LEU A 442 -8.99 -8.32 1.75
N ASP A 443 -8.33 -8.52 2.89
CA ASP A 443 -8.98 -9.05 4.09
C ASP A 443 -9.10 -7.96 5.17
N TRP A 444 -9.72 -8.31 6.29
CA TRP A 444 -9.99 -7.39 7.39
C TRP A 444 -8.73 -6.70 7.93
N GLU A 445 -7.54 -7.34 7.86
CA GLU A 445 -6.29 -6.72 8.32
C GLU A 445 -5.74 -5.70 7.32
N ASP A 446 -5.91 -5.94 6.00
CA ASP A 446 -5.60 -4.92 5.00
C ASP A 446 -6.45 -3.69 5.27
N PHE A 447 -7.76 -3.89 5.44
CA PHE A 447 -8.70 -2.80 5.66
C PHE A 447 -8.39 -2.01 6.92
N ASP A 448 -8.03 -2.66 8.02
CA ASP A 448 -7.68 -1.96 9.26
C ASP A 448 -6.35 -1.18 9.14
N LEU A 449 -5.31 -1.82 8.59
CA LEU A 449 -4.00 -1.18 8.41
C LEU A 449 -4.09 0.01 7.44
N LEU A 450 -4.74 -0.17 6.28
CA LEU A 450 -4.94 0.89 5.30
C LEU A 450 -5.81 2.03 5.85
N ARG A 451 -6.80 1.74 6.69
CA ARG A 451 -7.63 2.76 7.34
C ARG A 451 -6.82 3.60 8.34
N VAL A 452 -5.99 2.95 9.16
CA VAL A 452 -5.13 3.65 10.14
C VAL A 452 -4.08 4.50 9.41
N VAL A 453 -3.40 3.93 8.42
CA VAL A 453 -2.39 4.62 7.63
C VAL A 453 -3.01 5.76 6.82
N GLY A 454 -4.15 5.52 6.17
CA GLY A 454 -4.89 6.52 5.41
C GLY A 454 -5.29 7.73 6.27
N ARG A 455 -5.76 7.51 7.51
CA ARG A 455 -6.06 8.61 8.45
C ARG A 455 -4.80 9.40 8.83
N GLN A 456 -3.67 8.74 9.04
CA GLN A 456 -2.42 9.44 9.37
C GLN A 456 -1.91 10.26 8.17
N LEU A 457 -1.98 9.70 6.97
CA LEU A 457 -1.63 10.38 5.72
C LEU A 457 -2.55 11.57 5.45
N ALA A 458 -3.84 11.44 5.74
CA ALA A 458 -4.80 12.54 5.67
C ALA A 458 -4.39 13.71 6.57
N SER A 459 -3.94 13.44 7.79
CA SER A 459 -3.42 14.48 8.70
C SER A 459 -2.18 15.17 8.16
N TYR A 460 -1.22 14.43 7.59
CA TYR A 460 -0.03 15.05 6.96
C TYR A 460 -0.38 15.93 5.76
N LEU A 461 -1.33 15.50 4.90
CA LEU A 461 -1.80 16.31 3.77
C LEU A 461 -2.52 17.57 4.24
N ALA A 462 -3.42 17.44 5.22
CA ALA A 462 -4.16 18.58 5.77
C ALA A 462 -3.23 19.59 6.45
N GLU A 463 -2.22 19.11 7.16
CA GLU A 463 -1.22 19.97 7.81
C GLU A 463 -0.34 20.68 6.77
N GLN A 464 0.13 19.98 5.74
CA GLN A 464 0.87 20.62 4.65
C GLN A 464 0.03 21.71 3.96
N ALA A 465 -1.23 21.40 3.62
CA ALA A 465 -2.13 22.36 2.99
C ALA A 465 -2.38 23.60 3.89
N SER A 466 -2.50 23.38 5.21
CA SER A 466 -2.65 24.46 6.19
C SER A 466 -1.39 25.32 6.31
N GLN A 467 -0.19 24.71 6.27
CA GLN A 467 1.08 25.42 6.27
C GLN A 467 1.28 26.24 5.00
N ASP A 468 0.91 25.68 3.84
CA ASP A 468 0.96 26.37 2.55
C ASP A 468 0.03 27.59 2.57
N ALA A 469 -1.22 27.41 3.02
CA ALA A 469 -2.20 28.49 3.16
C ALA A 469 -1.76 29.57 4.16
N LEU A 470 -1.17 29.16 5.30
CA LEU A 470 -0.64 30.10 6.30
C LEU A 470 0.55 30.89 5.75
N SER A 471 1.46 30.24 5.01
CA SER A 471 2.59 30.92 4.37
C SER A 471 2.12 31.95 3.34
N GLU A 472 1.10 31.60 2.56
CA GLU A 472 0.48 32.52 1.60
C GLU A 472 -0.20 33.71 2.30
N ALA A 473 -0.97 33.45 3.37
CA ALA A 473 -1.60 34.50 4.18
C ALA A 473 -0.57 35.44 4.83
N GLN A 474 0.54 34.91 5.35
CA GLN A 474 1.63 35.71 5.90
C GLN A 474 2.29 36.60 4.84
N ARG A 475 2.49 36.09 3.62
CA ARG A 475 3.02 36.90 2.52
C ARG A 475 2.06 38.04 2.14
N PHE A 476 0.75 37.78 2.17
CA PHE A 476 -0.26 38.81 1.99
C PHE A 476 -0.28 39.84 3.13
N ASP A 477 -0.15 39.43 4.39
CA ASP A 477 -0.08 40.35 5.52
C ASP A 477 1.17 41.25 5.43
N GLU A 478 2.32 40.68 5.09
CA GLU A 478 3.55 41.45 4.85
C GLU A 478 3.39 42.44 3.69
N PHE A 479 2.71 42.04 2.62
CA PHE A 479 2.38 42.90 1.49
C PHE A 479 1.48 44.06 1.93
N ASN A 480 0.35 43.76 2.59
CA ASN A 480 -0.62 44.76 3.05
C ASN A 480 0.01 45.75 4.05
N ARG A 481 0.87 45.28 4.95
CA ARG A 481 1.59 46.13 5.90
C ARG A 481 2.52 47.11 5.18
N ARG A 482 3.21 46.68 4.11
CA ARG A 482 4.05 47.57 3.29
C ARG A 482 3.22 48.63 2.56
N ILE A 483 2.05 48.26 2.03
CA ILE A 483 1.13 49.21 1.37
C ILE A 483 0.58 50.24 2.37
N ALA A 484 0.23 49.84 3.59
CA ALA A 484 -0.28 50.76 4.61
C ALA A 484 0.70 51.90 4.96
N PHE A 485 2.00 51.59 5.08
CA PHE A 485 3.03 52.63 5.28
C PHE A 485 3.09 53.61 4.12
N VAL A 486 2.97 53.11 2.90
CA VAL A 486 3.01 53.96 1.71
C VAL A 486 1.76 54.85 1.62
N MET A 487 0.57 54.33 1.95
CA MET A 487 -0.66 55.11 2.04
C MET A 487 -0.57 56.22 3.09
N HIS A 488 0.04 55.94 4.25
CA HIS A 488 0.31 56.95 5.27
C HIS A 488 1.22 58.07 4.73
N ASP A 489 2.28 57.72 4.00
CA ASP A 489 3.19 58.70 3.42
C ASP A 489 2.50 59.56 2.34
N ILE A 490 1.62 58.98 1.51
CA ILE A 490 0.78 59.75 0.58
C ILE A 490 -0.12 60.73 1.34
N LYS A 491 -0.82 60.26 2.38
CA LYS A 491 -1.73 61.11 3.17
C LYS A 491 -0.98 62.29 3.80
N ASN A 492 0.26 62.07 4.25
CA ASN A 492 1.11 63.11 4.77
C ASN A 492 1.49 64.13 3.70
N LEU A 493 1.90 63.68 2.51
CA LEU A 493 2.17 64.58 1.38
C LEU A 493 0.92 65.35 0.94
N ALA A 494 -0.22 64.69 0.83
CA ALA A 494 -1.48 65.33 0.45
C ALA A 494 -1.88 66.43 1.47
N SER A 495 -1.69 66.17 2.77
CA SER A 495 -1.93 67.15 3.83
C SER A 495 -0.97 68.33 3.74
N GLN A 496 0.32 68.09 3.49
CA GLN A 496 1.33 69.14 3.28
C GLN A 496 0.99 70.02 2.08
N LEU A 497 0.64 69.41 0.94
CA LEU A 497 0.25 70.12 -0.28
C LEU A 497 -1.05 70.92 -0.09
N SER A 498 -2.05 70.36 0.59
CA SER A 498 -3.30 71.06 0.89
C SER A 498 -3.07 72.29 1.79
N LEU A 499 -2.19 72.18 2.78
CA LEU A 499 -1.82 73.28 3.66
C LEU A 499 -1.04 74.36 2.91
N LEU A 500 -0.11 73.94 2.03
CA LEU A 500 0.64 74.84 1.16
C LEU A 500 -0.29 75.63 0.23
N ALA A 501 -1.26 74.95 -0.41
CA ALA A 501 -2.25 75.57 -1.28
C ALA A 501 -3.13 76.59 -0.53
N THR A 502 -3.62 76.23 0.66
CA THR A 502 -4.42 77.12 1.50
C THR A 502 -3.65 78.36 1.95
N ASN A 503 -2.35 78.21 2.27
CA ASN A 503 -1.50 79.34 2.68
C ASN A 503 -1.11 80.23 1.49
N ALA A 504 -0.99 79.66 0.30
CA ALA A 504 -0.69 80.42 -0.92
C ALA A 504 -1.79 81.44 -1.22
N GLU A 505 -3.07 81.10 -1.01
CA GLU A 505 -4.19 82.04 -1.19
C GLU A 505 -4.05 83.33 -0.35
N LYS A 506 -3.40 83.26 0.82
CA LYS A 506 -3.28 84.39 1.76
C LYS A 506 -1.94 85.12 1.69
N HIS A 507 -0.88 84.45 1.25
CA HIS A 507 0.49 84.92 1.42
C HIS A 507 1.35 84.86 0.16
N ALA A 508 0.77 84.52 -1.01
CA ALA A 508 1.49 84.44 -2.28
C ALA A 508 2.21 85.75 -2.70
N GLU A 509 1.86 86.91 -2.15
CA GLU A 509 2.51 88.20 -2.42
C GLU A 509 3.91 88.31 -1.77
N LYS A 510 4.18 87.54 -0.70
CA LYS A 510 5.42 87.66 0.08
C LYS A 510 6.59 86.92 -0.60
N PRO A 511 7.72 87.59 -0.88
CA PRO A 511 8.87 86.98 -1.58
C PRO A 511 9.43 85.75 -0.86
N GLU A 512 9.61 85.85 0.46
CA GLU A 512 10.15 84.76 1.30
C GLU A 512 9.23 83.53 1.31
N PHE A 513 7.91 83.73 1.31
CA PHE A 513 6.93 82.65 1.23
C PHE A 513 6.92 81.98 -0.15
N ARG A 514 7.06 82.75 -1.24
CA ARG A 514 7.14 82.19 -2.60
C ARG A 514 8.33 81.25 -2.76
N GLU A 515 9.48 81.62 -2.21
CA GLU A 515 10.70 80.82 -2.29
C GLU A 515 10.55 79.49 -1.52
N ASP A 516 10.06 79.54 -0.28
CA ASP A 516 9.82 78.35 0.54
C ASP A 516 8.71 77.45 -0.03
N MET A 517 7.67 78.06 -0.61
CA MET A 517 6.60 77.36 -1.32
C MET A 517 7.13 76.57 -2.53
N LEU A 518 7.97 77.19 -3.36
CA LEU A 518 8.56 76.53 -4.54
C LEU A 518 9.47 75.35 -4.14
N ILE A 519 10.24 75.50 -3.06
CA ILE A 519 11.09 74.43 -2.52
C ILE A 519 10.23 73.28 -1.99
N THR A 520 9.21 73.58 -1.19
CA THR A 520 8.31 72.57 -0.60
C THR A 520 7.51 71.83 -1.67
N LEU A 521 7.06 72.54 -2.72
CA LEU A 521 6.31 71.95 -3.83
C LEU A 521 7.20 71.03 -4.66
N ARG A 522 8.44 71.41 -4.96
CA ARG A 522 9.43 70.53 -5.62
C ARG A 522 9.73 69.29 -4.80
N ASN A 523 10.07 69.44 -3.52
CA ASN A 523 10.37 68.32 -2.64
C ASN A 523 9.18 67.36 -2.46
N SER A 524 7.96 67.90 -2.40
CA SER A 524 6.74 67.11 -2.33
C SER A 524 6.47 66.40 -3.66
N ALA A 525 6.66 67.07 -4.79
CA ALA A 525 6.52 66.47 -6.12
C ALA A 525 7.53 65.33 -6.33
N ASP A 526 8.80 65.52 -5.97
CA ASP A 526 9.85 64.49 -6.07
C ASP A 526 9.54 63.28 -5.19
N LYS A 527 9.12 63.52 -3.93
CA LYS A 527 8.68 62.44 -3.03
C LYS A 527 7.45 61.72 -3.56
N LEU A 528 6.47 62.45 -4.10
CA LEU A 528 5.26 61.87 -4.68
C LEU A 528 5.61 61.03 -5.92
N GLN A 529 6.55 61.48 -6.74
CA GLN A 529 7.02 60.76 -7.92
C GLN A 529 7.81 59.50 -7.53
N ALA A 530 8.60 59.55 -6.46
CA ALA A 530 9.27 58.38 -5.89
C ALA A 530 8.29 57.38 -5.27
N LEU A 531 7.26 57.86 -4.55
CA LEU A 531 6.19 57.03 -4.00
C LEU A 531 5.30 56.44 -5.10
N LEU A 532 4.95 57.21 -6.14
CA LEU A 532 4.22 56.75 -7.32
C LEU A 532 5.04 55.77 -8.15
N ALA A 533 6.36 55.91 -8.24
CA ALA A 533 7.21 54.87 -8.84
C ALA A 533 7.22 53.58 -7.99
N ARG A 534 6.98 53.68 -6.68
CA ARG A 534 6.88 52.55 -5.75
C ARG A 534 5.50 51.89 -5.74
N LEU A 535 4.44 52.69 -5.92
CA LEU A 535 3.01 52.31 -5.93
C LEU A 535 2.43 52.00 -7.30
N GLY A 536 2.94 52.63 -8.36
CA GLY A 536 2.50 52.43 -9.74
C GLY A 536 2.74 51.01 -10.25
N ARG A 537 3.20 50.12 -9.36
CA ARG A 537 3.31 48.69 -9.53
C ARG A 537 2.26 47.88 -8.75
N TYR A 538 1.53 48.43 -7.76
CA TYR A 538 0.83 47.64 -6.73
C TYR A 538 -0.39 48.30 -6.01
N GLY A 539 -1.53 48.49 -6.69
CA GLY A 539 -2.85 48.64 -6.04
C GLY A 539 -3.56 49.99 -6.28
N ALA A 540 -4.88 50.14 -6.08
CA ALA A 540 -5.87 49.30 -5.39
C ALA A 540 -7.33 49.75 -5.69
N HIS A 541 -8.28 48.86 -5.36
CA HIS A 541 -9.75 49.01 -5.25
C HIS A 541 -10.58 48.94 -6.55
N GLY A 542 -11.22 47.78 -6.79
CA GLY A 542 -12.31 47.61 -7.73
C GLY A 542 -13.40 46.78 -7.05
N GLY A 543 -14.43 47.46 -6.58
CA GLY A 543 -15.47 46.88 -5.77
C GLY A 543 -16.53 47.91 -5.46
N GLU A 544 -17.30 48.28 -6.48
CA GLU A 544 -18.77 48.31 -6.41
C GLU A 544 -19.36 48.87 -7.72
N HIS A 545 -20.19 48.04 -8.37
CA HIS A 545 -21.05 48.27 -9.55
C HIS A 545 -20.47 47.89 -10.93
N SER A 546 -20.74 46.63 -11.33
CA SER A 546 -20.65 46.21 -12.73
C SER A 546 -21.72 46.93 -13.55
N VAL A 547 -21.29 47.72 -14.53
CA VAL A 547 -22.16 48.51 -15.42
C VAL A 547 -21.87 48.17 -16.89
N PRO A 548 -22.84 48.39 -17.81
CA PRO A 548 -22.56 48.28 -19.24
C PRO A 548 -21.48 49.29 -19.65
N ALA A 549 -20.31 48.79 -20.05
CA ALA A 549 -19.16 49.58 -20.45
C ALA A 549 -18.80 49.36 -21.92
N ALA A 550 -18.54 50.45 -22.65
CA ALA A 550 -18.08 50.38 -24.04
C ALA A 550 -16.61 49.95 -24.08
N LEU A 551 -16.35 48.73 -24.53
CA LEU A 551 -15.00 48.14 -24.50
C LEU A 551 -13.99 48.99 -25.29
N ARG A 552 -14.42 49.56 -26.43
CA ARG A 552 -13.61 50.46 -27.24
C ARG A 552 -13.03 51.62 -26.43
N ASP A 553 -13.84 52.25 -25.58
CA ASP A 553 -13.43 53.44 -24.83
C ASP A 553 -12.38 53.10 -23.77
N VAL A 554 -12.51 51.93 -23.14
CA VAL A 554 -11.54 51.40 -22.18
C VAL A 554 -10.21 51.10 -22.87
N LEU A 555 -10.22 50.37 -23.98
CA LEU A 555 -9.00 50.04 -24.74
C LEU A 555 -8.28 51.30 -25.28
N GLN A 556 -9.04 52.27 -25.79
CA GLN A 556 -8.49 53.56 -26.21
C GLN A 556 -8.00 54.41 -25.03
N GLY A 557 -8.60 54.27 -23.85
CA GLY A 557 -8.09 54.84 -22.60
C GLY A 557 -6.69 54.34 -22.27
N ILE A 558 -6.50 53.01 -22.29
CA ILE A 558 -5.20 52.36 -22.08
C ILE A 558 -4.16 52.82 -23.12
N ALA A 559 -4.51 52.82 -24.41
CA ALA A 559 -3.59 53.26 -25.46
C ALA A 559 -3.16 54.74 -25.29
N ARG A 560 -4.08 55.61 -24.86
CA ARG A 560 -3.76 57.02 -24.56
C ARG A 560 -2.84 57.15 -23.34
N ARG A 561 -3.02 56.34 -22.31
CA ARG A 561 -2.22 56.34 -21.08
C ARG A 561 -0.73 56.05 -21.34
N TYR A 562 -0.44 55.17 -22.28
CA TYR A 562 0.94 54.78 -22.63
C TYR A 562 1.52 55.55 -23.83
N ARG A 563 0.78 56.53 -24.37
CA ARG A 563 1.20 57.33 -25.52
C ARG A 563 2.48 58.12 -25.20
N GLY A 564 3.56 57.83 -25.93
CA GLY A 564 4.87 58.45 -25.74
C GLY A 564 5.85 57.64 -24.87
N GLN A 565 5.38 56.63 -24.14
CA GLN A 565 6.24 55.66 -23.44
C GLN A 565 6.35 54.35 -24.22
N ALA A 566 5.29 53.94 -24.93
CA ALA A 566 5.28 52.74 -25.72
C ALA A 566 4.28 52.78 -26.89
N ASN A 567 4.47 51.88 -27.85
CA ASN A 567 3.60 51.75 -29.02
C ASN A 567 2.48 50.72 -28.75
N VAL A 568 1.41 51.15 -28.08
CA VAL A 568 0.21 50.32 -27.88
C VAL A 568 -0.76 50.53 -29.04
N VAL A 569 -0.99 49.49 -29.84
CA VAL A 569 -1.83 49.53 -31.04
C VAL A 569 -3.19 48.91 -30.73
N VAL A 570 -4.27 49.67 -30.96
CA VAL A 570 -5.66 49.21 -30.84
C VAL A 570 -6.31 49.22 -32.22
N PRO A 571 -6.57 48.07 -32.85
CA PRO A 571 -7.27 47.99 -34.12
C PRO A 571 -8.69 48.53 -34.03
N ASP A 572 -9.20 49.10 -35.13
CA ASP A 572 -10.60 49.52 -35.20
C ASP A 572 -11.50 48.30 -35.41
N ARG A 573 -12.31 47.97 -34.39
CA ARG A 573 -13.19 46.80 -34.34
C ARG A 573 -14.61 47.21 -33.93
N PRO A 574 -15.67 46.48 -34.30
CA PRO A 574 -17.05 46.81 -33.93
C PRO A 574 -17.19 47.07 -32.42
N ALA A 575 -17.96 48.10 -32.06
CA ALA A 575 -18.21 48.44 -30.65
C ALA A 575 -19.03 47.33 -29.98
N CYS A 576 -18.64 46.95 -28.77
CA CYS A 576 -19.39 46.01 -27.93
C CYS A 576 -19.47 46.54 -26.49
N LEU A 577 -20.57 46.21 -25.83
CA LEU A 577 -20.79 46.53 -24.41
C LEU A 577 -20.53 45.28 -23.58
N VAL A 578 -19.72 45.42 -22.53
CA VAL A 578 -19.44 44.37 -21.54
C VAL A 578 -20.04 44.76 -20.20
N MET A 579 -20.46 43.77 -19.40
CA MET A 579 -20.80 44.02 -17.99
C MET A 579 -19.51 43.97 -17.18
N ALA A 580 -19.00 45.15 -16.82
CA ALA A 580 -17.72 45.26 -16.12
C ALA A 580 -17.76 46.36 -15.06
N ASP A 581 -16.99 46.16 -14.00
CA ASP A 581 -16.48 47.29 -13.21
C ASP A 581 -15.36 47.91 -14.06
N VAL A 582 -15.57 49.15 -14.52
CA VAL A 582 -14.68 49.83 -15.47
C VAL A 582 -13.30 50.04 -14.88
N GLU A 583 -13.21 50.35 -13.59
CA GLU A 583 -11.94 50.56 -12.90
C GLU A 583 -11.19 49.24 -12.73
N ALA A 584 -11.91 48.17 -12.38
CA ALA A 584 -11.34 46.82 -12.31
C ALA A 584 -10.85 46.32 -13.67
N LEU A 585 -11.58 46.58 -14.76
CA LEU A 585 -11.20 46.20 -16.11
C LEU A 585 -9.98 47.01 -16.61
N ASP A 586 -9.95 48.33 -16.36
CA ASP A 586 -8.79 49.18 -16.65
C ASP A 586 -7.56 48.65 -15.92
N GLN A 587 -7.68 48.36 -14.62
CA GLN A 587 -6.58 47.85 -13.81
C GLN A 587 -6.07 46.48 -14.31
N ALA A 588 -6.97 45.55 -14.65
CA ALA A 588 -6.59 44.26 -15.22
C ALA A 588 -5.80 44.43 -16.52
N LEU A 589 -6.24 45.33 -17.40
CA LEU A 589 -5.54 45.62 -18.66
C LEU A 589 -4.19 46.32 -18.42
N VAL A 590 -4.11 47.25 -17.46
CA VAL A 590 -2.85 47.89 -17.05
C VAL A 590 -1.83 46.85 -16.60
N HIS A 591 -2.21 45.88 -15.76
CA HIS A 591 -1.29 44.83 -15.32
C HIS A 591 -0.76 43.99 -16.48
N LEU A 592 -1.62 43.64 -17.44
CA LEU A 592 -1.24 42.81 -18.58
C LEU A 592 -0.40 43.60 -19.60
N VAL A 593 -0.75 44.84 -19.90
CA VAL A 593 0.03 45.72 -20.78
C VAL A 593 1.39 46.04 -20.16
N GLN A 594 1.46 46.32 -18.85
CA GLN A 594 2.73 46.53 -18.17
C GLN A 594 3.63 45.28 -18.22
N ASN A 595 3.04 44.09 -18.04
CA ASN A 595 3.79 42.84 -18.19
C ASN A 595 4.33 42.65 -19.62
N ALA A 596 3.53 42.98 -20.63
CA ALA A 596 3.91 42.95 -22.04
C ALA A 596 5.03 43.95 -22.36
N LEU A 597 4.97 45.17 -21.81
CA LEU A 597 5.99 46.21 -21.97
C LEU A 597 7.33 45.78 -21.40
N GLU A 598 7.31 45.28 -20.18
CA GLU A 598 8.53 44.86 -19.48
C GLU A 598 9.16 43.60 -20.09
N ALA A 599 8.39 42.78 -20.81
CA ALA A 599 8.87 41.59 -21.50
C ALA A 599 9.36 41.86 -22.92
N SER A 600 8.92 42.97 -23.53
CA SER A 600 9.21 43.29 -24.93
C SER A 600 10.49 44.12 -25.07
N PRO A 601 11.26 43.95 -26.16
CA PRO A 601 12.33 44.87 -26.51
C PRO A 601 11.81 46.30 -26.70
N GLU A 602 12.62 47.29 -26.32
CA GLU A 602 12.27 48.71 -26.40
C GLU A 602 11.78 49.09 -27.82
N GLY A 603 10.63 49.76 -27.91
CA GLY A 603 10.02 50.17 -29.17
C GLY A 603 9.14 49.13 -29.89
N SER A 604 9.08 47.89 -29.41
CA SER A 604 8.19 46.86 -29.99
C SER A 604 6.71 47.20 -29.76
N PRO A 605 5.82 46.98 -30.75
CA PRO A 605 4.41 47.25 -30.58
C PRO A 605 3.73 46.20 -29.69
N ILE A 606 2.86 46.66 -28.79
CA ILE A 606 1.92 45.80 -28.06
C ILE A 606 0.57 45.93 -28.72
N LEU A 607 0.01 44.81 -29.16
CA LEU A 607 -1.30 44.78 -29.80
C LEU A 607 -2.37 44.50 -28.75
N LEU A 608 -3.34 45.41 -28.66
CA LEU A 608 -4.50 45.31 -27.79
C LEU A 608 -5.75 45.18 -28.70
N ASP A 609 -6.17 43.94 -28.97
CA ASP A 609 -7.27 43.65 -29.91
C ASP A 609 -8.51 43.16 -29.17
N HIS A 610 -9.67 43.26 -29.80
CA HIS A 610 -10.89 42.66 -29.29
C HIS A 610 -11.79 42.07 -30.39
N ARG A 611 -12.51 41.02 -30.03
CA ARG A 611 -13.56 40.42 -30.87
C ARG A 611 -14.72 39.91 -30.03
N ILE A 612 -15.81 39.55 -30.71
CA ILE A 612 -16.94 38.85 -30.11
C ILE A 612 -16.87 37.38 -30.51
N GLU A 613 -16.99 36.47 -29.53
CA GLU A 613 -16.99 35.01 -29.73
C GLU A 613 -17.97 34.39 -28.74
N ASP A 614 -18.97 33.62 -29.21
CA ASP A 614 -19.93 32.88 -28.37
C ASP A 614 -20.55 33.68 -27.19
N ASN A 615 -21.03 34.89 -27.47
CA ASN A 615 -21.63 35.82 -26.48
C ASN A 615 -20.65 36.34 -25.39
N LEU A 616 -19.35 36.23 -25.64
CA LEU A 616 -18.27 36.79 -24.83
C LEU A 616 -17.51 37.85 -25.62
N ALA A 617 -17.09 38.91 -24.94
CA ALA A 617 -16.04 39.78 -25.45
C ALA A 617 -14.70 39.14 -25.18
N VAL A 618 -13.92 38.91 -26.24
CA VAL A 618 -12.55 38.40 -26.16
C VAL A 618 -11.60 39.57 -26.35
N ILE A 619 -10.82 39.88 -25.33
CA ILE A 619 -9.79 40.93 -25.34
C ILE A 619 -8.43 40.25 -25.36
N GLU A 620 -7.53 40.70 -26.22
CA GLU A 620 -6.22 40.10 -26.39
C GLU A 620 -5.12 41.13 -26.18
N VAL A 621 -4.16 40.80 -25.31
CA VAL A 621 -2.93 41.56 -25.11
C VAL A 621 -1.79 40.73 -25.67
N ILE A 622 -1.22 41.17 -26.79
CA ILE A 622 -0.21 40.43 -27.54
C ILE A 622 1.10 41.22 -27.52
N ASP A 623 2.15 40.54 -27.08
CA ASP A 623 3.51 41.04 -27.06
C ASP A 623 4.47 40.16 -27.89
N SER A 624 5.62 40.73 -28.23
CA SER A 624 6.70 40.06 -28.94
C SER A 624 7.94 39.90 -28.04
N GLY A 625 7.71 39.69 -26.75
CA GLY A 625 8.76 39.57 -25.74
C GLY A 625 9.40 38.18 -25.62
N ASP A 626 10.12 37.97 -24.52
CA ASP A 626 10.86 36.72 -24.27
C ASP A 626 9.97 35.47 -24.10
N GLY A 627 8.66 35.65 -23.91
CA GLY A 627 7.71 34.57 -23.67
C GLY A 627 8.01 33.73 -22.42
N MET A 628 7.25 32.67 -22.21
CA MET A 628 7.32 31.81 -21.02
C MET A 628 7.41 30.33 -21.39
N SER A 629 7.90 29.51 -20.44
CA SER A 629 7.83 28.05 -20.58
C SER A 629 6.43 27.54 -20.25
N SER A 630 6.03 26.44 -20.88
CA SER A 630 4.74 25.78 -20.62
C SER A 630 4.57 25.36 -19.16
N GLU A 631 5.66 24.95 -18.50
CA GLU A 631 5.68 24.63 -17.07
C GLU A 631 5.36 25.85 -16.20
N PHE A 632 5.98 27.00 -16.49
CA PHE A 632 5.75 28.23 -15.74
C PHE A 632 4.31 28.73 -15.88
N VAL A 633 3.79 28.73 -17.12
CA VAL A 633 2.41 29.10 -17.43
C VAL A 633 1.41 28.24 -16.64
N ARG A 634 1.61 26.92 -16.62
CA ARG A 634 0.68 25.98 -15.95
C ARG A 634 0.74 26.04 -14.42
N THR A 635 1.91 26.26 -13.84
CA THR A 635 2.12 26.00 -12.41
C THR A 635 2.39 27.25 -11.56
N ARG A 636 2.78 28.38 -12.18
CA ARG A 636 3.31 29.54 -11.46
C ARG A 636 2.77 30.91 -11.89
N LEU A 637 2.45 31.12 -13.17
CA LEU A 637 2.12 32.47 -13.70
C LEU A 637 1.01 33.18 -12.92
N PHE A 638 -0.04 32.46 -12.56
CA PHE A 638 -1.17 32.99 -11.81
C PHE A 638 -1.11 32.65 -10.32
N LYS A 639 0.07 32.30 -9.78
CA LYS A 639 0.25 32.18 -8.33
C LYS A 639 0.82 33.49 -7.79
N PRO A 640 0.26 34.05 -6.70
CA PRO A 640 0.80 35.26 -6.12
C PRO A 640 2.23 35.03 -5.62
N PHE A 641 3.03 36.10 -5.58
CA PHE A 641 4.42 36.06 -5.08
C PHE A 641 5.40 35.22 -5.91
N HIS A 642 5.00 34.74 -7.09
CA HIS A 642 5.87 34.10 -8.06
C HIS A 642 6.21 35.04 -9.21
N SER A 643 7.43 35.58 -9.21
CA SER A 643 7.96 36.44 -10.26
C SER A 643 9.23 35.84 -10.87
N SER A 644 9.38 35.93 -12.19
CA SER A 644 10.64 35.68 -12.89
C SER A 644 11.58 36.89 -12.86
N LYS A 645 11.12 38.04 -12.36
CA LYS A 645 11.82 39.33 -12.41
C LYS A 645 12.40 39.72 -11.04
N PRO A 646 13.63 40.29 -10.98
CA PRO A 646 14.22 40.82 -9.74
C PRO A 646 13.40 42.01 -9.21
N GLY A 647 12.93 41.94 -7.96
CA GLY A 647 12.21 43.04 -7.30
C GLY A 647 10.71 43.15 -7.61
N GLY A 648 10.16 42.26 -8.44
CA GLY A 648 8.71 42.14 -8.67
C GLY A 648 8.06 41.21 -7.63
N PHE A 649 6.95 41.64 -7.01
CA PHE A 649 6.16 40.81 -6.08
C PHE A 649 5.31 39.76 -6.79
N GLY A 650 5.29 39.69 -8.13
CA GLY A 650 4.62 38.60 -8.86
C GLY A 650 3.10 38.52 -8.64
N ILE A 651 2.44 39.65 -8.40
CA ILE A 651 0.98 39.70 -8.15
C ILE A 651 0.16 40.21 -9.34
N GLY A 652 0.74 40.95 -10.30
CA GLY A 652 -0.04 41.61 -11.35
C GLY A 652 -0.86 40.67 -12.24
N ALA A 653 -0.27 39.53 -12.66
CA ALA A 653 -1.01 38.53 -13.46
C ALA A 653 -2.10 37.82 -12.63
N PHE A 654 -1.83 37.56 -11.35
CA PHE A 654 -2.81 37.01 -10.41
C PHE A 654 -3.98 37.99 -10.20
N GLU A 655 -3.71 39.25 -9.89
CA GLU A 655 -4.73 40.28 -9.70
C GLU A 655 -5.56 40.49 -10.98
N ALA A 656 -4.93 40.54 -12.15
CA ALA A 656 -5.67 40.64 -13.41
C ALA A 656 -6.64 39.47 -13.59
N ARG A 657 -6.24 38.25 -13.23
CA ARG A 657 -7.11 37.07 -13.28
C ARG A 657 -8.25 37.17 -12.27
N GLU A 658 -7.97 37.56 -11.03
CA GLU A 658 -9.00 37.66 -9.99
C GLU A 658 -10.02 38.78 -10.29
N LEU A 659 -9.58 39.93 -10.82
CA LEU A 659 -10.47 41.02 -11.26
C LEU A 659 -11.39 40.55 -12.40
N VAL A 660 -10.84 39.86 -13.42
CA VAL A 660 -11.64 39.31 -14.53
C VAL A 660 -12.60 38.22 -14.04
N ARG A 661 -12.17 37.37 -13.10
CA ARG A 661 -12.99 36.33 -12.49
C ARG A 661 -14.14 36.93 -11.67
N ALA A 662 -13.90 38.00 -10.93
CA ALA A 662 -14.92 38.73 -10.19
C ALA A 662 -16.01 39.32 -11.11
N MET A 663 -15.67 39.64 -12.36
CA MET A 663 -16.61 40.04 -13.41
C MET A 663 -17.29 38.86 -14.13
N GLY A 664 -17.12 37.63 -13.66
CA GLY A 664 -17.66 36.41 -14.30
C GLY A 664 -16.92 36.01 -15.58
N GLY A 665 -15.73 36.54 -15.81
CA GLY A 665 -14.88 36.21 -16.95
C GLY A 665 -13.81 35.16 -16.66
N ARG A 666 -12.98 34.86 -17.67
CA ARG A 666 -11.78 34.02 -17.54
C ARG A 666 -10.59 34.62 -18.27
N VAL A 667 -9.38 34.28 -17.83
CA VAL A 667 -8.12 34.66 -18.47
C VAL A 667 -7.38 33.41 -18.90
N ASP A 668 -7.06 33.33 -20.19
CA ASP A 668 -6.25 32.30 -20.80
C ASP A 668 -4.93 32.91 -21.30
N VAL A 669 -3.91 32.08 -21.50
CA VAL A 669 -2.59 32.54 -21.96
C VAL A 669 -1.98 31.56 -22.94
N GLU A 670 -1.48 32.11 -24.05
CA GLU A 670 -0.68 31.41 -25.04
C GLU A 670 0.71 32.03 -25.04
N SER A 671 1.74 31.27 -24.67
CA SER A 671 3.10 31.80 -24.60
C SER A 671 4.11 30.75 -25.04
N ARG A 672 5.14 31.20 -25.76
CA ARG A 672 6.27 30.36 -26.15
C ARG A 672 7.56 31.14 -25.97
N LYS A 673 8.51 30.54 -25.24
CA LYS A 673 9.82 31.13 -24.98
C LYS A 673 10.50 31.57 -26.29
N GLY A 674 10.88 32.83 -26.37
CA GLY A 674 11.48 33.51 -27.52
C GLY A 674 10.52 34.01 -28.61
N MET A 675 9.19 33.86 -28.44
CA MET A 675 8.19 34.27 -29.44
C MET A 675 7.17 35.30 -28.93
N GLY A 676 7.15 35.59 -27.63
CA GLY A 676 6.17 36.49 -26.99
C GLY A 676 5.04 35.77 -26.27
N THR A 677 4.10 36.57 -25.77
CA THR A 677 2.92 36.11 -25.02
C THR A 677 1.64 36.75 -25.56
N ARG A 678 0.56 35.98 -25.54
CA ARG A 678 -0.80 36.41 -25.82
C ARG A 678 -1.68 36.08 -24.62
N PHE A 679 -2.10 37.10 -23.90
CA PHE A 679 -3.14 37.01 -22.87
C PHE A 679 -4.50 37.18 -23.51
N ILE A 680 -5.46 36.33 -23.14
CA ILE A 680 -6.80 36.30 -23.71
C ILE A 680 -7.81 36.40 -22.56
N LEU A 681 -8.45 37.55 -22.42
CA LEU A 681 -9.51 37.78 -21.43
C LEU A 681 -10.85 37.54 -22.10
N ARG A 682 -11.74 36.80 -21.45
CA ARG A 682 -13.09 36.51 -21.93
C ARG A 682 -14.08 37.01 -20.90
N ILE A 683 -14.90 38.00 -21.26
CA ILE A 683 -15.82 38.68 -20.35
C ILE A 683 -17.24 38.60 -20.93
N PRO A 684 -18.29 38.39 -20.09
CA PRO A 684 -19.68 38.42 -20.54
C PRO A 684 -20.06 39.75 -21.23
N LEU A 685 -20.71 39.64 -22.38
CA LEU A 685 -21.35 40.78 -23.04
C LEU A 685 -22.56 41.28 -22.23
N ALA A 686 -22.82 42.59 -22.30
CA ALA A 686 -24.07 43.14 -21.78
C ALA A 686 -25.26 42.66 -22.62
N ALA A 687 -26.44 42.52 -22.00
CA ALA A 687 -27.64 42.01 -22.67
C ALA A 687 -28.06 42.82 -23.93
N ASN A 688 -27.56 44.07 -24.08
CA ASN A 688 -27.80 44.94 -25.22
C ASN A 688 -26.47 45.32 -25.93
N HIS A 689 -25.69 44.32 -26.36
CA HIS A 689 -24.27 44.47 -26.74
C HIS A 689 -23.97 45.11 -28.10
N LEU A 690 -24.96 45.30 -28.98
CA LEU A 690 -24.79 45.94 -30.29
C LEU A 690 -25.27 47.39 -30.22
N LEU A 691 -24.36 48.35 -30.41
CA LEU A 691 -24.75 49.72 -30.76
C LEU A 691 -25.11 49.74 -32.26
N GLU A 692 -26.40 49.62 -32.60
CA GLU A 692 -26.88 49.85 -33.97
C GLU A 692 -26.67 51.33 -34.36
N SER A 693 -25.90 51.58 -35.42
CA SER A 693 -25.98 52.82 -36.21
C SER A 693 -27.37 52.93 -36.88
N PRO A 694 -27.94 54.13 -37.05
CA PRO A 694 -29.37 54.31 -37.31
C PRO A 694 -29.80 53.71 -38.66
N ARG A 695 -30.69 52.71 -38.60
CA ARG A 695 -31.34 52.12 -39.78
C ARG A 695 -32.21 53.16 -40.48
N THR A 696 -31.80 53.48 -41.71
CA THR A 696 -32.58 54.22 -42.69
C THR A 696 -33.90 53.48 -42.95
N ILE A 697 -35.02 54.14 -42.68
CA ILE A 697 -36.35 53.65 -43.02
C ILE A 697 -36.46 53.60 -44.55
N ARG A 698 -36.46 52.40 -45.16
CA ARG A 698 -36.94 52.20 -46.53
C ARG A 698 -38.44 51.95 -46.47
N GLN A 699 -39.21 52.90 -46.97
CA GLN A 699 -40.63 52.76 -47.28
C GLN A 699 -40.83 51.66 -48.33
N ASN A 700 -41.80 50.78 -48.06
CA ASN A 700 -42.36 49.83 -49.01
C ASN A 700 -43.10 50.59 -50.13
N SER A 701 -42.68 50.39 -51.37
CA SER A 701 -43.52 50.57 -52.55
C SER A 701 -43.82 49.18 -53.13
N ALA A 702 -45.03 48.70 -52.89
CA ALA A 702 -45.62 47.59 -53.62
C ALA A 702 -46.61 48.17 -54.63
N GLU A 703 -46.28 48.08 -55.92
CA GLU A 703 -47.24 48.18 -57.02
C GLU A 703 -46.93 47.09 -58.08
N VAL A 704 -47.95 46.26 -58.31
CA VAL A 704 -48.36 45.64 -59.58
C VAL A 704 -47.40 44.67 -60.28
N ALA A 705 -47.71 43.37 -60.17
CA ALA A 705 -48.38 42.58 -61.23
C ALA A 705 -48.52 41.12 -60.79
#